data_AF-A0A9L0RSH6-F1
#
_entry.id   AF-A0A9L0RSH6-F1
#
_cell.length_a   1.000
_cell.length_b   1.000
_cell.length_c   1.000
_cell.angle_alpha   90.00
_cell.angle_beta   90.00
_cell.angle_gamma   90.00
#
_symmetry.space_group_name_H-M   'P 1'
#
loop_
_entity.id
_entity.type
_entity.pdbx_description
1 polymer ?
#
loop_
_entity_poly.entity_id
_entity_poly.type
_entity_poly.pdbx_seq_one_letter_code
_entity_poly.pdbx_strand_id
1 'polypeptide(L)'
;MFMVNIPALEQMSQILHILFIFLPFLWALGTLPPPDALFLWAMEQVLEFGLGGSSMSTHLRLLMMFIVSAGTAVTSYFIPNTLGVVLFMTGLGFLLSLNLSEMGFVFKHSVTRHRVGTKSKALPSGSKKQFTWKECLFYIVVLVLALLETSLLHHFAGFSQISKNSPQAIVGYVLMILLTLLWLLREIQSVYIFGIFRNPFYPKDVQAVTLFLEKQTRLLKIGVVRRILLNLVSPFAMIAFLSLDNSLQGLHSVSVSIGFTRAFRMVWQNTENALLETVIVSAGHLLIPSTDIWWNRSLDTGIRLLLVGIMRDRLIQFISKLQFAVTVLLASWTEKKRRKSTTTLCILNIVFSPFVLVFIVFSTLLSSPLLPLFTLPLFLVGFPRPSQSWPGVVGTAACVCADTVYYYQMVPNLTAALQSAMAAGSLGLLLPGSHYLGRFQDRLIWIMILEHGYTYCCINIKGLELQETSCHTAEARKVDEVFEGAFEQEEYTRVCSISEHFGNVLTPCTVLPVKLYSDARSVLSGIIDSHDNLKEFKGDLVKVLVWILVRYCSRRSSMQENVHKIENKGKASLIILPDLNTSPQTQSPEDTGSLNSETLDDWSDDNVFDDETTIKTGKEEKDQLKVLQDINVPIPGSVVSQRVDDHSTGTVPENSLYKAVILGYPAIDKGKHEDMVFIPLKEFSCPHSHLLSLPEEWTSNCLPNSKMREMSSLFPEDWYQFVLRQLECFHSEENVPNVLEEIAKDRVLKDFYVHAVLTCYFSLFGVDNMVPSPGHILRVYSGVLPWSLSLDWLTEKPELFQLALKAFRYTLKLMIDKASLGPIEDFKELAGCLEEYERDWHIGLVSDEKWKEAVLQEKPYLFSLGYDPNMGVYTGRVLTLQELLIQVGKLNAEAVRGQWANLSWELLYATNDDEERYSIQAHPLLLRNLTVQAADPPLGYPIYSSKPLHIHLY
;
A
#
# COMPACT_ATOMS: atom_id res chain seq x y z
N MET A 1 55.66 33.49 -5.36
CA MET A 1 55.50 33.68 -6.81
C MET A 1 54.55 32.60 -7.33
N PHE A 2 53.25 32.70 -7.06
CA PHE A 2 52.25 31.68 -7.43
C PHE A 2 50.88 32.31 -7.63
N MET A 3 50.75 33.19 -8.61
CA MET A 3 49.47 33.41 -9.30
C MET A 3 49.83 33.71 -10.74
N VAL A 4 49.91 32.66 -11.56
CA VAL A 4 49.73 32.85 -12.99
C VAL A 4 48.29 33.33 -13.14
N ASN A 5 48.10 34.56 -13.62
CA ASN A 5 46.79 35.07 -14.01
C ASN A 5 46.25 34.15 -15.11
N ILE A 6 45.47 33.15 -14.72
CA ILE A 6 44.72 32.32 -15.66
C ILE A 6 43.48 33.16 -16.01
N PRO A 7 43.35 33.69 -17.25
CA PRO A 7 42.24 34.57 -17.62
C PRO A 7 40.86 33.92 -17.43
N ALA A 8 40.79 32.59 -17.51
CA ALA A 8 39.58 31.83 -17.20
C ALA A 8 39.16 31.96 -15.72
N LEU A 9 40.11 32.06 -14.79
CA LEU A 9 39.83 32.20 -13.36
C LEU A 9 39.34 33.61 -13.02
N GLU A 10 39.87 34.62 -13.73
CA GLU A 10 39.43 36.01 -13.60
C GLU A 10 38.03 36.20 -14.19
N GLN A 11 37.74 35.60 -15.36
CA GLN A 11 36.38 35.53 -15.92
C GLN A 11 35.41 34.79 -14.98
N MET A 12 35.83 33.65 -14.41
CA MET A 12 35.01 32.91 -13.46
C MET A 12 34.75 33.71 -12.18
N SER A 13 35.73 34.47 -11.70
CA SER A 13 35.56 35.41 -10.60
C SER A 13 34.54 36.50 -10.94
N GLN A 14 34.62 37.11 -12.13
CA GLN A 14 33.64 38.11 -12.57
C GLN A 14 32.23 37.53 -12.68
N ILE A 15 32.08 36.33 -13.24
CA ILE A 15 30.80 35.61 -13.34
C ILE A 15 30.24 35.34 -11.93
N LEU A 16 31.09 34.89 -11.00
CA LEU A 16 30.67 34.64 -9.62
C LEU A 16 30.21 35.93 -8.93
N HIS A 17 30.92 37.06 -9.09
CA HIS A 17 30.50 38.34 -8.51
C HIS A 17 29.13 38.79 -9.03
N ILE A 18 28.85 38.58 -10.33
CA ILE A 18 27.53 38.84 -10.91
C ILE A 18 26.50 37.88 -10.30
N LEU A 19 26.80 36.58 -10.23
CA LEU A 19 25.91 35.56 -9.65
C LEU A 19 25.57 35.85 -8.18
N PHE A 20 26.55 36.31 -7.40
CA PHE A 20 26.38 36.64 -5.97
C PHE A 20 25.35 37.74 -5.74
N ILE A 21 25.25 38.73 -6.64
CA ILE A 21 24.23 39.78 -6.56
C ILE A 21 22.82 39.20 -6.76
N PHE A 22 22.68 38.19 -7.63
CA PHE A 22 21.40 37.56 -7.92
C PHE A 22 21.04 36.42 -6.96
N LEU A 23 21.97 35.95 -6.13
CA LEU A 23 21.77 34.83 -5.22
C LEU A 23 20.54 35.00 -4.30
N PRO A 24 20.31 36.17 -3.65
CA PRO A 24 19.13 36.36 -2.81
C PRO A 24 17.82 36.29 -3.60
N PHE A 25 17.80 36.80 -4.84
CA PHE A 25 16.64 36.74 -5.72
C PHE A 25 16.36 35.30 -6.18
N LEU A 26 17.40 34.55 -6.52
CA LEU A 26 17.28 33.14 -6.90
C LEU A 26 16.79 32.28 -5.72
N TRP A 27 17.20 32.62 -4.49
CA TRP A 27 16.73 31.97 -3.26
C TRP A 27 15.26 32.33 -2.96
N ALA A 28 14.89 33.62 -3.08
CA ALA A 28 13.51 34.08 -2.92
C ALA A 28 12.55 33.50 -3.97
N LEU A 29 13.04 33.24 -5.19
CA LEU A 29 12.28 32.58 -6.26
C LEU A 29 12.23 31.06 -6.12
N GLY A 30 12.85 30.46 -5.08
CA GLY A 30 12.88 29.02 -4.88
C GLY A 30 13.63 28.25 -5.96
N THR A 31 14.55 28.90 -6.68
CA THR A 31 15.39 28.26 -7.72
C THR A 31 16.69 27.70 -7.15
N LEU A 32 17.14 28.22 -6.01
CA LEU A 32 18.31 27.71 -5.29
C LEU A 32 17.87 26.75 -4.17
N PRO A 33 18.55 25.61 -4.02
CA PRO A 33 18.24 24.62 -2.99
C PRO A 33 18.64 25.12 -1.60
N PRO A 34 18.01 24.62 -0.53
CA PRO A 34 18.59 24.74 0.79
C PRO A 34 19.91 23.93 0.86
N PRO A 35 20.87 24.32 1.72
CA PRO A 35 22.22 23.73 1.71
C PRO A 35 22.26 22.21 1.97
N ASP A 36 21.34 21.70 2.78
CA ASP A 36 21.16 20.28 3.08
C ASP A 36 20.74 19.49 1.84
N ALA A 37 19.75 19.96 1.09
CA ALA A 37 19.30 19.33 -0.14
C ALA A 37 20.40 19.36 -1.22
N LEU A 38 21.14 20.47 -1.33
CA LEU A 38 22.25 20.58 -2.27
C LEU A 38 23.37 19.59 -1.94
N PHE A 39 23.74 19.47 -0.66
CA PHE A 39 24.78 18.55 -0.21
C PHE A 39 24.40 17.09 -0.47
N LEU A 40 23.18 16.70 -0.10
CA LEU A 40 22.66 15.35 -0.34
C LEU A 40 22.57 15.04 -1.85
N TRP A 41 22.10 16.00 -2.65
CA TRP A 41 22.05 15.85 -4.10
C TRP A 41 23.46 15.70 -4.70
N ALA A 42 24.42 16.54 -4.28
CA ALA A 42 25.79 16.48 -4.78
C ALA A 42 26.44 15.14 -4.42
N MET A 43 26.24 14.65 -3.19
CA MET A 43 26.69 13.32 -2.77
C MET A 43 26.08 12.20 -3.62
N GLU A 44 24.78 12.25 -3.90
CA GLU A 44 24.10 11.29 -4.76
C GLU A 44 24.66 11.31 -6.19
N GLN A 45 24.85 12.49 -6.79
CA GLN A 45 25.42 12.62 -8.14
C GLN A 45 26.87 12.10 -8.21
N VAL A 46 27.71 12.39 -7.21
CA VAL A 46 29.08 11.88 -7.18
C VAL A 46 29.10 10.37 -6.96
N LEU A 47 28.23 9.84 -6.10
CA LEU A 47 28.12 8.40 -5.87
C LEU A 47 27.67 7.65 -7.12
N GLU A 48 26.61 8.12 -7.79
CA GLU A 48 26.05 7.47 -8.97
C GLU A 48 26.99 7.57 -10.18
N PHE A 49 27.39 8.78 -10.57
CA PHE A 49 28.17 8.97 -11.81
C PHE A 49 29.67 8.80 -11.60
N GLY A 50 30.22 9.27 -10.49
CA GLY A 50 31.65 9.24 -10.20
C GLY A 50 32.14 7.90 -9.64
N LEU A 51 31.35 7.28 -8.76
CA LEU A 51 31.74 6.08 -8.01
C LEU A 51 30.96 4.81 -8.39
N GLY A 52 30.02 4.91 -9.34
CA GLY A 52 29.27 3.77 -9.91
C GLY A 52 28.22 3.16 -8.99
N GLY A 53 27.73 3.91 -8.01
CA GLY A 53 26.67 3.50 -7.08
C GLY A 53 25.26 3.70 -7.62
N SER A 54 24.28 3.62 -6.73
CA SER A 54 22.86 3.91 -6.98
C SER A 54 22.38 5.01 -6.03
N SER A 55 21.22 5.61 -6.28
CA SER A 55 20.54 6.39 -5.26
C SER A 55 20.21 5.49 -4.07
N MET A 56 20.25 6.04 -2.86
CA MET A 56 20.15 5.26 -1.64
C MET A 56 18.80 5.50 -0.96
N SER A 57 18.24 4.43 -0.40
CA SER A 57 16.93 4.43 0.27
C SER A 57 16.85 5.31 1.54
N THR A 58 17.98 5.72 2.11
CA THR A 58 18.04 6.62 3.28
C THR A 58 19.29 7.51 3.25
N HIS A 59 19.22 8.68 3.87
CA HIS A 59 20.36 9.60 3.97
C HIS A 59 21.58 8.99 4.69
N LEU A 60 21.36 8.20 5.75
CA LEU A 60 22.45 7.50 6.45
C LEU A 60 23.15 6.49 5.54
N ARG A 61 22.38 5.73 4.76
CA ARG A 61 22.92 4.77 3.79
C ARG A 61 23.69 5.48 2.67
N LEU A 62 23.19 6.63 2.20
CA LEU A 62 23.90 7.49 1.24
C LEU A 62 25.28 7.90 1.75
N LEU A 63 25.35 8.43 2.98
CA LEU A 63 26.60 8.85 3.59
C LEU A 63 27.59 7.69 3.75
N MET A 64 27.14 6.56 4.28
CA MET A 64 28.00 5.39 4.46
C MET A 64 28.52 4.84 3.12
N MET A 65 27.65 4.68 2.13
CA MET A 65 28.05 4.19 0.81
C MET A 65 28.98 5.17 0.10
N PHE A 66 28.77 6.47 0.23
CA PHE A 66 29.66 7.49 -0.30
C PHE A 66 31.07 7.39 0.30
N ILE A 67 31.19 7.34 1.63
CA ILE A 67 32.48 7.26 2.32
C ILE A 67 33.24 6.00 1.93
N VAL A 68 32.57 4.84 1.94
CA VAL A 68 33.21 3.57 1.59
C VAL A 68 33.64 3.58 0.12
N SER A 69 32.80 4.05 -0.80
CA SER A 69 33.10 4.07 -2.23
C SER A 69 34.19 5.09 -2.61
N ALA A 70 34.24 6.23 -1.93
CA ALA A 70 35.34 7.18 -2.08
C ALA A 70 36.64 6.58 -1.53
N GLY A 71 36.56 5.89 -0.38
CA GLY A 71 37.65 5.14 0.20
C GLY A 71 38.21 4.09 -0.76
N THR A 72 37.38 3.34 -1.47
CA THR A 72 37.85 2.34 -2.44
C THR A 72 38.62 2.98 -3.59
N ALA A 73 38.10 4.06 -4.18
CA ALA A 73 38.78 4.81 -5.24
C ALA A 73 40.10 5.47 -4.79
N VAL A 74 40.22 5.86 -3.52
CA VAL A 74 41.47 6.40 -2.95
C VAL A 74 42.46 5.27 -2.69
N THR A 75 42.03 4.17 -2.08
CA THR A 75 42.91 3.03 -1.78
C THR A 75 43.49 2.39 -3.04
N SER A 76 42.70 2.28 -4.11
CA SER A 76 43.19 1.74 -5.38
C SER A 76 44.31 2.56 -6.02
N TYR A 77 44.37 3.87 -5.74
CA TYR A 77 45.46 4.73 -6.19
C TYR A 77 46.81 4.38 -5.54
N PHE A 78 46.78 3.91 -4.28
CA PHE A 78 47.96 3.63 -3.48
C PHE A 78 48.47 2.19 -3.63
N ILE A 79 47.75 1.29 -4.30
CA ILE A 79 48.19 -0.10 -4.49
C ILE A 79 49.30 -0.15 -5.56
N PRO A 80 50.51 -0.65 -5.23
CA PRO A 80 51.66 -0.60 -6.13
C PRO A 80 51.70 -1.73 -7.19
N ASN A 81 50.75 -2.68 -7.14
CA ASN A 81 50.71 -3.86 -8.02
C ASN A 81 49.50 -3.79 -8.96
N THR A 82 49.70 -3.86 -10.28
CA THR A 82 48.63 -3.79 -11.30
C THR A 82 47.59 -4.90 -11.11
N LEU A 83 48.05 -6.13 -10.88
CA LEU A 83 47.18 -7.27 -10.60
C LEU A 83 46.39 -7.05 -9.30
N GLY A 84 47.07 -6.52 -8.27
CA GLY A 84 46.45 -6.18 -6.98
C GLY A 84 45.35 -5.14 -7.12
N VAL A 85 45.57 -4.09 -7.91
CA VAL A 85 44.57 -3.04 -8.20
C VAL A 85 43.35 -3.66 -8.90
N VAL A 86 43.54 -4.43 -9.98
CA VAL A 86 42.41 -5.00 -10.74
C VAL A 86 41.57 -5.95 -9.89
N LEU A 87 42.21 -6.83 -9.11
CA LEU A 87 41.51 -7.74 -8.19
C LEU A 87 40.77 -6.97 -7.09
N PHE A 88 41.39 -5.93 -6.54
CA PHE A 88 40.79 -5.07 -5.54
C PHE A 88 39.54 -4.35 -6.06
N MET A 89 39.63 -3.74 -7.25
CA MET A 89 38.50 -3.05 -7.90
C MET A 89 37.37 -4.01 -8.25
N THR A 90 37.70 -5.20 -8.78
CA THR A 90 36.70 -6.21 -9.15
C THR A 90 35.98 -6.75 -7.93
N GLY A 91 36.73 -7.10 -6.88
CA GLY A 91 36.17 -7.64 -5.64
C GLY A 91 35.31 -6.62 -4.89
N LEU A 92 35.81 -5.40 -4.70
CA LEU A 92 35.03 -4.36 -4.02
C LEU A 92 33.89 -3.81 -4.87
N GLY A 93 34.05 -3.75 -6.19
CA GLY A 93 32.97 -3.42 -7.11
C GLY A 93 31.77 -4.36 -6.96
N PHE A 94 32.03 -5.67 -6.85
CA PHE A 94 30.99 -6.66 -6.56
C PHE A 94 30.40 -6.49 -5.15
N LEU A 95 31.25 -6.44 -4.12
CA LEU A 95 30.79 -6.36 -2.71
C LEU A 95 29.94 -5.11 -2.43
N LEU A 96 30.32 -3.95 -2.98
CA LEU A 96 29.57 -2.70 -2.83
C LEU A 96 28.27 -2.67 -3.64
N SER A 97 28.12 -3.58 -4.60
CA SER A 97 26.89 -3.73 -5.39
C SER A 97 25.89 -4.68 -4.74
N LEU A 98 26.25 -5.36 -3.63
CA LEU A 98 25.36 -6.24 -2.86
C LEU A 98 24.63 -5.46 -1.75
N ASN A 99 23.53 -6.04 -1.25
CA ASN A 99 22.81 -5.49 -0.10
C ASN A 99 23.51 -5.84 1.23
N LEU A 100 24.58 -5.09 1.55
CA LEU A 100 25.43 -5.35 2.73
C LEU A 100 24.66 -5.34 4.07
N SER A 101 23.58 -4.56 4.18
CA SER A 101 22.78 -4.49 5.40
C SER A 101 22.09 -5.82 5.71
N GLU A 102 21.54 -6.52 4.71
CA GLU A 102 20.88 -7.81 4.93
C GLU A 102 21.88 -8.94 5.20
N MET A 103 23.02 -8.96 4.50
CA MET A 103 24.09 -9.94 4.76
C MET A 103 24.63 -9.84 6.19
N GLY A 104 24.79 -8.61 6.72
CA GLY A 104 25.24 -8.40 8.10
C GLY A 104 24.31 -9.01 9.15
N PHE A 105 23.00 -8.98 8.93
CA PHE A 105 22.02 -9.60 9.84
C PHE A 105 22.11 -11.13 9.85
N VAL A 106 22.40 -11.75 8.70
CA VAL A 106 22.54 -13.21 8.58
C VAL A 106 23.74 -13.72 9.37
N PHE A 107 24.87 -13.02 9.26
CA PHE A 107 26.09 -13.38 9.98
C PHE A 107 25.88 -13.23 11.50
N LYS A 108 25.26 -12.13 11.93
CA LYS A 108 24.91 -11.91 13.34
C LYS A 108 23.97 -13.00 13.86
N HIS A 109 22.92 -13.35 13.11
CA HIS A 109 21.94 -14.35 13.52
C HIS A 109 22.53 -15.77 13.56
N SER A 110 23.36 -16.15 12.57
CA SER A 110 24.08 -17.44 12.55
C SER A 110 24.99 -17.60 13.77
N VAL A 111 25.73 -16.54 14.11
CA VAL A 111 26.61 -16.50 15.29
C VAL A 111 25.81 -16.58 16.59
N THR A 112 24.67 -15.88 16.70
CA THR A 112 23.78 -16.01 17.89
C THR A 112 23.06 -17.34 17.96
N ARG A 113 22.71 -17.98 16.84
CA ARG A 113 22.05 -19.30 16.82
C ARG A 113 22.99 -20.42 17.27
N HIS A 114 24.30 -20.24 17.08
CA HIS A 114 25.31 -21.11 17.70
C HIS A 114 25.53 -20.83 19.20
N ARG A 115 25.09 -19.67 19.71
CA ARG A 115 25.28 -19.26 21.12
C ARG A 115 24.05 -19.47 22.01
N VAL A 116 22.85 -19.59 21.46
CA VAL A 116 21.60 -19.76 22.21
C VAL A 116 20.85 -20.98 21.71
N GLY A 117 21.18 -22.13 22.30
CA GLY A 117 20.32 -23.31 22.29
C GLY A 117 19.25 -23.17 23.37
N THR A 118 18.21 -22.36 23.15
CA THR A 118 17.01 -22.42 24.01
C THR A 118 15.81 -21.82 23.28
N LYS A 119 14.73 -22.60 23.27
CA LYS A 119 13.48 -22.33 22.58
C LYS A 119 12.78 -21.12 23.17
N SER A 120 12.56 -20.06 22.38
CA SER A 120 11.44 -19.15 22.60
C SER A 120 10.60 -19.07 21.33
N LYS A 121 9.31 -19.40 21.47
CA LYS A 121 8.27 -19.10 20.47
C LYS A 121 7.94 -17.63 20.65
N ALA A 122 8.29 -16.79 19.68
CA ALA A 122 7.82 -15.41 19.61
C ALA A 122 7.08 -15.19 18.29
N LEU A 123 5.92 -14.56 18.45
CA LEU A 123 4.96 -13.95 17.53
C LEU A 123 5.44 -13.67 16.09
N PRO A 124 4.60 -13.85 15.04
CA PRO A 124 4.99 -13.63 13.65
C PRO A 124 5.05 -12.13 13.34
N SER A 125 6.15 -11.47 13.67
CA SER A 125 6.43 -10.13 13.14
C SER A 125 6.89 -10.28 11.69
N GLY A 126 6.08 -9.76 10.75
CA GLY A 126 6.39 -9.34 9.38
C GLY A 126 7.41 -10.18 8.60
N SER A 127 6.95 -10.80 7.52
CA SER A 127 7.72 -11.60 6.55
C SER A 127 9.03 -10.97 6.06
N LYS A 128 10.08 -10.96 6.88
CA LYS A 128 11.46 -10.80 6.44
C LYS A 128 11.89 -12.18 5.95
N LYS A 129 11.73 -12.44 4.65
CA LYS A 129 12.27 -13.65 4.01
C LYS A 129 13.75 -13.74 4.40
N GLN A 130 14.11 -14.77 5.15
CA GLN A 130 15.48 -15.02 5.57
C GLN A 130 16.33 -15.26 4.32
N PHE A 131 17.34 -14.42 4.11
CA PHE A 131 18.42 -14.65 3.16
C PHE A 131 18.99 -16.05 3.37
N THR A 132 18.87 -16.91 2.36
CA THR A 132 19.18 -18.33 2.51
C THR A 132 20.68 -18.58 2.40
N TRP A 133 21.24 -19.55 3.14
CA TRP A 133 22.66 -19.93 3.02
C TRP A 133 23.08 -20.26 1.58
N LYS A 134 22.12 -20.70 0.76
CA LYS A 134 22.29 -20.96 -0.68
C LYS A 134 22.62 -19.68 -1.47
N GLU A 135 21.97 -18.56 -1.18
CA GLU A 135 22.27 -17.26 -1.80
C GLU A 135 23.67 -16.77 -1.44
N CYS A 136 24.05 -16.91 -0.17
CA CYS A 136 25.42 -16.60 0.28
C CYS A 136 26.48 -17.40 -0.50
N LEU A 137 26.27 -18.71 -0.63
CA LEU A 137 27.16 -19.58 -1.38
C LEU A 137 27.25 -19.18 -2.86
N PHE A 138 26.12 -18.85 -3.48
CA PHE A 138 26.09 -18.37 -4.86
C PHE A 138 26.92 -17.10 -5.03
N TYR A 139 26.77 -16.09 -4.17
CA TYR A 139 27.55 -14.86 -4.27
C TYR A 139 29.05 -15.10 -4.06
N ILE A 140 29.43 -16.00 -3.15
CA ILE A 140 30.84 -16.38 -2.96
C ILE A 140 31.39 -17.05 -4.24
N VAL A 141 30.63 -17.96 -4.85
CA VAL A 141 31.04 -18.62 -6.10
C VAL A 141 31.21 -17.60 -7.23
N VAL A 142 30.26 -16.68 -7.40
CA VAL A 142 30.32 -15.62 -8.42
C VAL A 142 31.54 -14.72 -8.19
N LEU A 143 31.79 -14.30 -6.95
CA LEU A 143 32.96 -13.49 -6.60
C LEU A 143 34.28 -14.20 -6.92
N VAL A 144 34.41 -15.47 -6.53
CA VAL A 144 35.62 -16.27 -6.82
C VAL A 144 35.83 -16.41 -8.33
N LEU A 145 34.76 -16.69 -9.09
CA LEU A 145 34.85 -16.77 -10.55
C LEU A 145 35.26 -15.43 -11.17
N ALA A 146 34.74 -14.30 -10.70
CA ALA A 146 35.08 -12.97 -11.22
C ALA A 146 36.55 -12.61 -10.94
N LEU A 147 37.05 -12.94 -9.75
CA LEU A 147 38.45 -12.75 -9.39
C LEU A 147 39.39 -13.69 -10.18
N LEU A 148 38.97 -14.93 -10.42
CA LEU A 148 39.73 -15.88 -11.24
C LEU A 148 39.82 -15.43 -12.70
N GLU A 149 38.70 -15.04 -13.30
CA GLU A 149 38.66 -14.54 -14.69
C GLU A 149 39.57 -13.32 -14.85
N THR A 150 39.43 -12.31 -13.99
CA THR A 150 40.27 -11.10 -14.04
C THR A 150 41.74 -11.41 -13.83
N SER A 151 42.08 -12.29 -12.89
CA SER A 151 43.47 -12.69 -12.66
C SER A 151 44.08 -13.37 -13.89
N LEU A 152 43.34 -14.29 -14.53
CA LEU A 152 43.83 -15.03 -15.68
C LEU A 152 43.99 -14.12 -16.89
N LEU A 153 42.99 -13.29 -17.19
CA LEU A 153 43.03 -12.38 -18.33
C LEU A 153 44.12 -11.33 -18.18
N HIS A 154 44.26 -10.72 -17.00
CA HIS A 154 45.29 -9.70 -16.76
C HIS A 154 46.71 -10.28 -16.78
N HIS A 155 46.88 -11.56 -16.42
CA HIS A 155 48.20 -12.21 -16.38
C HIS A 155 48.62 -12.81 -17.74
N PHE A 156 47.69 -13.41 -18.48
CA PHE A 156 48.00 -14.17 -19.70
C PHE A 156 47.74 -13.42 -21.00
N ALA A 157 46.90 -12.37 -21.01
CA ALA A 157 46.68 -11.59 -22.21
C ALA A 157 47.86 -10.62 -22.40
N GLY A 158 48.74 -10.93 -23.35
CA GLY A 158 49.72 -9.95 -23.83
C GLY A 158 48.99 -8.71 -24.36
N PHE A 159 49.26 -7.55 -23.77
CA PHE A 159 48.65 -6.27 -24.15
C PHE A 159 49.11 -5.90 -25.56
N SER A 160 48.25 -6.17 -26.56
CA SER A 160 48.54 -5.81 -27.96
C SER A 160 48.00 -4.40 -28.25
N GLN A 161 48.72 -3.65 -29.09
CA GLN A 161 48.25 -2.37 -29.59
C GLN A 161 46.88 -2.52 -30.26
N ILE A 162 46.03 -1.52 -30.05
CA ILE A 162 44.64 -1.43 -30.49
C ILE A 162 44.57 -1.70 -32.00
N SER A 163 44.21 -2.92 -32.37
CA SER A 163 43.98 -3.35 -33.74
C SER A 163 42.63 -4.04 -33.82
N LYS A 164 42.04 -4.13 -35.02
CA LYS A 164 40.71 -4.75 -35.24
C LYS A 164 40.62 -6.21 -34.77
N ASN A 165 41.77 -6.87 -34.57
CA ASN A 165 41.88 -8.27 -34.15
C ASN A 165 42.40 -8.43 -32.71
N SER A 166 42.45 -7.35 -31.91
CA SER A 166 42.86 -7.46 -30.51
C SER A 166 41.85 -8.29 -29.70
N PRO A 167 42.28 -9.00 -28.64
CA PRO A 167 41.37 -9.79 -27.80
C PRO A 167 40.25 -8.92 -27.21
N GLN A 168 40.54 -7.66 -26.86
CA GLN A 168 39.56 -6.69 -26.38
C GLN A 168 38.49 -6.35 -27.45
N ALA A 169 38.86 -6.25 -28.73
CA ALA A 169 37.93 -6.01 -29.83
C ALA A 169 36.99 -7.22 -30.06
N ILE A 170 37.51 -8.45 -29.93
CA ILE A 170 36.72 -9.68 -30.02
C ILE A 170 35.64 -9.72 -28.94
N VAL A 171 36.02 -9.44 -27.68
CA VAL A 171 35.05 -9.32 -26.58
C VAL A 171 34.05 -8.19 -26.84
N GLY A 172 34.49 -7.08 -27.44
CA GLY A 172 33.61 -5.99 -27.90
C GLY A 172 32.50 -6.45 -28.86
N TYR A 173 32.80 -7.29 -29.86
CA TYR A 173 31.78 -7.86 -30.75
C TYR A 173 30.80 -8.78 -30.01
N VAL A 174 31.30 -9.59 -29.07
CA VAL A 174 30.44 -10.44 -28.22
C VAL A 174 29.46 -9.59 -27.42
N LEU A 175 29.93 -8.49 -26.82
CA LEU A 175 29.08 -7.55 -26.08
C LEU A 175 28.02 -6.89 -26.97
N MET A 176 28.34 -6.58 -28.24
CA MET A 176 27.35 -6.04 -29.19
C MET A 176 26.24 -7.06 -29.50
N ILE A 177 26.60 -8.33 -29.73
CA ILE A 177 25.62 -9.42 -29.94
C ILE A 177 24.78 -9.63 -28.68
N LEU A 178 25.41 -9.57 -27.51
CA LEU A 178 24.71 -9.75 -26.24
C LEU A 178 23.71 -8.61 -25.97
N LEU A 179 24.08 -7.36 -26.28
CA LEU A 179 23.18 -6.21 -26.17
C LEU A 179 21.97 -6.35 -27.08
N THR A 180 22.16 -6.74 -28.36
CA THR A 180 21.04 -6.90 -29.29
C THR A 180 20.11 -8.05 -28.88
N LEU A 181 20.66 -9.16 -28.38
CA LEU A 181 19.89 -10.28 -27.85
C LEU A 181 19.08 -9.89 -26.61
N LEU A 182 19.71 -9.22 -25.63
CA LEU A 182 19.04 -8.76 -24.42
C LEU A 182 17.96 -7.73 -24.72
N TRP A 183 18.23 -6.82 -25.67
CA TRP A 183 17.26 -5.85 -26.14
C TRP A 183 16.04 -6.53 -26.76
N LEU A 184 16.23 -7.49 -27.67
CA LEU A 184 15.14 -8.25 -28.29
C LEU A 184 14.31 -9.02 -27.24
N LEU A 185 14.98 -9.70 -26.30
CA LEU A 185 14.30 -10.44 -25.23
C LEU A 185 13.45 -9.53 -24.34
N ARG A 186 13.90 -8.28 -24.11
CA ARG A 186 13.15 -7.28 -23.35
C ARG A 186 11.92 -6.80 -24.10
N GLU A 187 12.05 -6.48 -25.39
CA GLU A 187 10.91 -6.03 -26.21
C GLU A 187 9.81 -7.12 -26.30
N ILE A 188 10.19 -8.40 -26.37
CA ILE A 188 9.24 -9.53 -26.37
C ILE A 188 8.40 -9.60 -25.08
N GLN A 189 8.90 -9.09 -23.96
CA GLN A 189 8.18 -9.08 -22.68
C GLN A 189 7.30 -7.85 -22.48
N SER A 190 7.58 -6.77 -23.20
CA SER A 190 6.85 -5.51 -23.10
C SER A 190 5.46 -5.61 -23.75
N VAL A 191 4.52 -4.78 -23.30
CA VAL A 191 3.19 -4.65 -23.92
C VAL A 191 3.29 -3.97 -25.29
N TYR A 192 4.18 -2.99 -25.42
CA TYR A 192 4.40 -2.23 -26.65
C TYR A 192 5.86 -2.31 -27.09
N ILE A 193 6.08 -2.81 -28.30
CA ILE A 193 7.39 -2.81 -28.97
C ILE A 193 7.73 -1.37 -29.36
N PHE A 194 8.94 -0.92 -28.99
CA PHE A 194 9.38 0.47 -29.12
C PHE A 194 8.45 1.51 -28.45
N GLY A 195 7.52 1.07 -27.60
CA GLY A 195 6.49 1.94 -27.02
C GLY A 195 5.41 2.41 -28.01
N ILE A 196 5.39 1.90 -29.25
CA ILE A 196 4.46 2.37 -30.30
C ILE A 196 3.51 1.26 -30.74
N PHE A 197 4.05 0.07 -31.05
CA PHE A 197 3.28 -1.02 -31.63
C PHE A 197 2.94 -2.06 -30.57
N ARG A 198 1.67 -2.47 -30.45
CA ARG A 198 1.30 -3.53 -29.51
C ARG A 198 2.03 -4.82 -29.86
N ASN A 199 2.64 -5.44 -28.84
CA ASN A 199 3.40 -6.67 -28.99
C ASN A 199 2.45 -7.85 -29.28
N PRO A 200 2.59 -8.55 -30.41
CA PRO A 200 1.74 -9.70 -30.75
C PRO A 200 1.96 -10.92 -29.84
N PHE A 201 3.10 -10.99 -29.14
CA PHE A 201 3.41 -12.08 -28.20
C PHE A 201 2.81 -11.86 -26.81
N TYR A 202 2.31 -10.66 -26.50
CA TYR A 202 1.68 -10.36 -25.23
C TYR A 202 0.23 -10.91 -25.20
N PRO A 203 -0.27 -11.43 -24.05
CA PRO A 203 -1.64 -11.94 -23.95
C PRO A 203 -2.69 -10.89 -24.36
N LYS A 204 -3.68 -11.32 -25.16
CA LYS A 204 -4.74 -10.44 -25.69
C LYS A 204 -5.92 -10.25 -24.74
N ASP A 205 -6.29 -11.29 -23.98
CA ASP A 205 -7.41 -11.27 -23.04
C ASP A 205 -6.90 -11.39 -21.60
N VAL A 206 -7.18 -10.34 -20.82
CA VAL A 206 -6.89 -10.27 -19.38
C VAL A 206 -8.10 -10.68 -18.54
N GLN A 207 -9.31 -10.74 -19.13
CA GLN A 207 -10.55 -11.03 -18.40
C GLN A 207 -10.61 -12.44 -17.79
N ALA A 208 -10.02 -13.45 -18.45
CA ALA A 208 -9.88 -14.79 -17.90
C ALA A 208 -8.50 -14.97 -17.25
N VAL A 209 -8.42 -14.77 -15.93
CA VAL A 209 -7.19 -14.88 -15.13
C VAL A 209 -6.43 -16.19 -15.43
N THR A 210 -7.12 -17.31 -15.56
CA THR A 210 -6.52 -18.63 -15.83
C THR A 210 -5.83 -18.71 -17.19
N LEU A 211 -6.45 -18.19 -18.25
CA LEU A 211 -5.86 -18.14 -19.60
C LEU A 211 -4.69 -17.16 -19.68
N PHE A 212 -4.78 -16.04 -18.95
CA PHE A 212 -3.69 -15.09 -18.82
C PHE A 212 -2.48 -15.74 -18.15
N LEU A 213 -2.68 -16.40 -17.01
CA LEU A 213 -1.61 -17.09 -16.27
C LEU A 213 -0.91 -18.14 -17.14
N GLU A 214 -1.66 -18.93 -17.92
CA GLU A 214 -1.07 -19.96 -18.79
C GLU A 214 -0.13 -19.33 -19.85
N LYS A 215 -0.58 -18.26 -20.54
CA LYS A 215 0.23 -17.55 -21.54
C LYS A 215 1.42 -16.84 -20.89
N GLN A 216 1.24 -16.28 -19.70
CA GLN A 216 2.30 -15.63 -18.93
C GLN A 216 3.44 -16.60 -18.58
N THR A 217 3.16 -17.89 -18.34
CA THR A 217 4.21 -18.88 -18.08
C THR A 217 5.22 -19.01 -19.24
N ARG A 218 4.79 -18.81 -20.48
CA ARG A 218 5.67 -18.86 -21.66
C ARG A 218 6.61 -17.65 -21.70
N LEU A 219 6.08 -16.46 -21.43
CA LEU A 219 6.88 -15.23 -21.31
C LEU A 219 7.85 -15.29 -20.12
N LEU A 220 7.46 -15.97 -19.05
CA LEU A 220 8.31 -16.16 -17.87
C LEU A 220 9.55 -17.02 -18.20
N LYS A 221 9.42 -18.05 -19.04
CA LYS A 221 10.58 -18.84 -19.51
C LYS A 221 11.59 -17.96 -20.28
N ILE A 222 11.10 -17.07 -21.14
CA ILE A 222 11.93 -16.09 -21.87
C ILE A 222 12.62 -15.14 -20.88
N GLY A 223 11.90 -14.72 -19.84
CA GLY A 223 12.45 -13.89 -18.76
C GLY A 223 13.58 -14.55 -17.99
N VAL A 224 13.47 -15.85 -17.71
CA VAL A 224 14.56 -16.61 -17.08
C VAL A 224 15.81 -16.62 -17.95
N VAL A 225 15.68 -16.81 -19.27
CA VAL A 225 16.81 -16.75 -20.20
C VAL A 225 17.45 -15.36 -20.19
N ARG A 226 16.64 -14.30 -20.31
CA ARG A 226 17.12 -12.91 -20.22
C ARG A 226 17.85 -12.66 -18.90
N ARG A 227 17.31 -13.13 -17.78
CA ARG A 227 17.89 -12.97 -16.45
C ARG A 227 19.25 -13.66 -16.32
N ILE A 228 19.41 -14.88 -16.86
CA ILE A 228 20.71 -15.58 -16.85
C ILE A 228 21.72 -14.81 -17.71
N LEU A 229 21.32 -14.37 -18.91
CA LEU A 229 22.20 -13.59 -19.78
C LEU A 229 22.61 -12.25 -19.12
N LEU A 230 21.67 -11.59 -18.44
CA LEU A 230 21.90 -10.30 -17.82
C LEU A 230 22.70 -10.40 -16.52
N ASN A 231 22.36 -11.32 -15.61
CA ASN A 231 22.99 -11.37 -14.29
C ASN A 231 24.29 -12.19 -14.27
N LEU A 232 24.47 -13.13 -15.20
CA LEU A 232 25.64 -13.99 -15.25
C LEU A 232 26.52 -13.66 -16.46
N VAL A 233 26.03 -13.85 -17.69
CA VAL A 233 26.88 -13.79 -18.89
C VAL A 233 27.43 -12.38 -19.17
N SER A 234 26.59 -11.35 -19.04
CA SER A 234 26.97 -9.96 -19.36
C SER A 234 28.04 -9.40 -18.42
N PRO A 235 27.95 -9.60 -17.08
CA PRO A 235 28.99 -9.14 -16.17
C PRO A 235 30.37 -9.74 -16.44
N PHE A 236 30.47 -11.06 -16.62
CA PHE A 236 31.74 -11.72 -16.95
C PHE A 236 32.30 -11.19 -18.28
N ALA A 237 31.48 -11.06 -19.32
CA ALA A 237 31.94 -10.50 -20.60
C ALA A 237 32.45 -9.04 -20.48
N MET A 238 31.81 -8.20 -19.66
CA MET A 238 32.28 -6.83 -19.42
C MET A 238 33.54 -6.79 -18.55
N ILE A 239 33.65 -7.66 -17.56
CA ILE A 239 34.87 -7.82 -16.74
C ILE A 239 36.05 -8.25 -17.62
N ALA A 240 35.82 -9.17 -18.55
CA ALA A 240 36.81 -9.54 -19.54
C ALA A 240 37.23 -8.35 -20.41
N PHE A 241 36.28 -7.54 -20.87
CA PHE A 241 36.57 -6.33 -21.65
C PHE A 241 37.41 -5.30 -20.86
N LEU A 242 37.07 -5.07 -19.59
CA LEU A 242 37.76 -4.11 -18.73
C LEU A 242 39.17 -4.60 -18.34
N SER A 243 39.33 -5.89 -18.03
CA SER A 243 40.60 -6.47 -17.58
C SER A 243 41.67 -6.55 -18.69
N LEU A 244 41.24 -6.59 -19.95
CA LEU A 244 42.10 -6.57 -21.14
C LEU A 244 42.60 -5.17 -21.54
N ASP A 245 42.16 -4.11 -20.85
CA ASP A 245 42.48 -2.74 -21.23
C ASP A 245 43.90 -2.33 -20.84
N ASN A 246 44.63 -1.70 -21.78
CA ASN A 246 46.03 -1.33 -21.59
C ASN A 246 46.23 -0.18 -20.58
N SER A 247 45.21 0.65 -20.33
CA SER A 247 45.34 1.79 -19.40
C SER A 247 45.50 1.36 -17.94
N LEU A 248 45.15 0.11 -17.60
CA LEU A 248 45.36 -0.48 -16.27
C LEU A 248 46.84 -0.64 -15.89
N GLN A 249 47.77 -0.51 -16.84
CA GLN A 249 49.21 -0.47 -16.56
C GLN A 249 49.68 0.88 -16.00
N GLY A 250 48.89 1.94 -16.19
CA GLY A 250 49.17 3.29 -15.69
C GLY A 250 48.96 3.40 -14.18
N LEU A 251 49.88 2.84 -13.39
CA LEU A 251 49.87 2.94 -11.93
C LEU A 251 49.87 4.42 -11.48
N HIS A 252 49.19 4.69 -10.36
CA HIS A 252 49.12 6.02 -9.73
C HIS A 252 48.53 7.14 -10.61
N SER A 253 47.66 6.79 -11.57
CA SER A 253 46.81 7.78 -12.24
C SER A 253 45.45 7.92 -11.55
N VAL A 254 45.07 9.16 -11.24
CA VAL A 254 43.75 9.46 -10.66
C VAL A 254 42.62 9.11 -11.63
N SER A 255 42.84 9.30 -12.95
CA SER A 255 41.85 8.96 -13.99
C SER A 255 41.56 7.47 -14.04
N VAL A 256 42.60 6.64 -13.94
CA VAL A 256 42.51 5.18 -13.91
C VAL A 256 41.82 4.74 -12.63
N SER A 257 42.21 5.29 -11.48
CA SER A 257 41.61 4.95 -10.20
C SER A 257 40.09 5.19 -10.21
N ILE A 258 39.65 6.43 -10.45
CA ILE A 258 38.22 6.78 -10.42
C ILE A 258 37.45 6.07 -11.55
N GLY A 259 37.98 6.11 -12.77
CA GLY A 259 37.30 5.57 -13.95
C GLY A 259 37.09 4.06 -13.86
N PHE A 260 38.09 3.29 -13.42
CA PHE A 260 37.96 1.83 -13.29
C PHE A 260 37.24 1.40 -12.01
N THR A 261 37.36 2.11 -10.87
CA THR A 261 36.51 1.80 -9.70
C THR A 261 35.03 1.89 -10.08
N ARG A 262 34.65 2.96 -10.78
CA ARG A 262 33.30 3.14 -11.32
C ARG A 262 32.94 2.01 -12.27
N ALA A 263 33.77 1.74 -13.29
CA ALA A 263 33.45 0.76 -14.33
C ALA A 263 33.24 -0.66 -13.77
N PHE A 264 34.15 -1.14 -12.91
CA PHE A 264 34.04 -2.48 -12.30
C PHE A 264 32.83 -2.60 -11.37
N ARG A 265 32.44 -1.53 -10.68
CA ARG A 265 31.21 -1.52 -9.87
C ARG A 265 29.95 -1.51 -10.74
N MET A 266 29.92 -0.66 -11.76
CA MET A 266 28.73 -0.44 -12.59
C MET A 266 28.28 -1.70 -13.34
N VAL A 267 29.24 -2.58 -13.69
CA VAL A 267 28.99 -3.92 -14.23
C VAL A 267 27.97 -4.71 -13.39
N TRP A 268 28.06 -4.61 -12.06
CA TRP A 268 27.19 -5.31 -11.13
C TRP A 268 26.01 -4.45 -10.66
N GLN A 269 26.23 -3.15 -10.45
CA GLN A 269 25.23 -2.23 -9.91
C GLN A 269 24.07 -2.00 -10.89
N ASN A 270 24.35 -1.83 -12.19
CA ASN A 270 23.34 -1.66 -13.23
C ASN A 270 23.89 -2.16 -14.58
N THR A 271 23.79 -3.47 -14.75
CA THR A 271 24.42 -4.21 -15.85
C THR A 271 23.91 -3.81 -17.23
N GLU A 272 22.61 -3.52 -17.41
CA GLU A 272 22.07 -3.12 -18.72
C GLU A 272 22.67 -1.80 -19.21
N ASN A 273 22.73 -0.81 -18.32
CA ASN A 273 23.31 0.49 -18.63
C ASN A 273 24.83 0.40 -18.83
N ALA A 274 25.52 -0.41 -18.03
CA ALA A 274 26.95 -0.67 -18.20
C ALA A 274 27.25 -1.35 -19.55
N LEU A 275 26.41 -2.29 -19.97
CA LEU A 275 26.55 -2.98 -21.26
C LEU A 275 26.39 -2.00 -22.41
N LEU A 276 25.37 -1.14 -22.36
CA LEU A 276 25.17 -0.09 -23.36
C LEU A 276 26.36 0.88 -23.42
N GLU A 277 26.85 1.36 -22.27
CA GLU A 277 28.04 2.24 -22.19
C GLU A 277 29.26 1.56 -22.84
N THR A 278 29.50 0.28 -22.52
CA THR A 278 30.65 -0.48 -23.01
C THR A 278 30.56 -0.72 -24.52
N VAL A 279 29.36 -1.00 -25.04
CA VAL A 279 29.12 -1.16 -26.48
C VAL A 279 29.31 0.15 -27.23
N ILE A 280 28.85 1.28 -26.69
CA ILE A 280 29.07 2.60 -27.32
C ILE A 280 30.56 2.91 -27.42
N VAL A 281 31.32 2.69 -26.33
CA VAL A 281 32.77 2.92 -26.31
C VAL A 281 33.50 1.96 -27.26
N SER A 282 33.15 0.67 -27.26
CA SER A 282 33.78 -0.32 -28.14
C SER A 282 33.47 -0.08 -29.62
N ALA A 283 32.22 0.26 -29.96
CA ALA A 283 31.83 0.66 -31.31
C ALA A 283 32.55 1.94 -31.76
N GLY A 284 32.69 2.93 -30.86
CA GLY A 284 33.47 4.14 -31.11
C GLY A 284 34.93 3.85 -31.44
N HIS A 285 35.57 2.95 -30.70
CA HIS A 285 36.95 2.53 -30.98
C HIS A 285 37.10 1.80 -32.32
N LEU A 286 36.08 1.02 -32.73
CA LEU A 286 36.08 0.28 -34.00
C LEU A 286 35.83 1.19 -35.22
N LEU A 287 34.92 2.16 -35.09
CA LEU A 287 34.49 3.06 -36.17
C LEU A 287 35.47 4.21 -36.40
N ILE A 288 36.13 4.71 -35.34
CA ILE A 288 37.05 5.85 -35.41
C ILE A 288 38.41 5.44 -34.83
N PRO A 289 39.21 4.64 -35.57
CA PRO A 289 40.50 4.13 -35.10
C PRO A 289 41.62 5.19 -35.12
N SER A 290 41.35 6.43 -35.51
CA SER A 290 42.37 7.49 -35.54
C SER A 290 42.83 7.82 -34.12
N THR A 291 44.13 7.67 -33.89
CA THR A 291 44.80 7.99 -32.62
C THR A 291 44.92 9.49 -32.35
N ASP A 292 44.67 10.33 -33.35
CA ASP A 292 44.90 11.79 -33.28
C ASP A 292 43.76 12.57 -32.61
N ILE A 293 42.59 11.96 -32.42
CA ILE A 293 41.46 12.60 -31.76
C ILE A 293 41.72 12.67 -30.25
N TRP A 294 41.51 13.84 -29.65
CA TRP A 294 41.65 14.06 -28.20
C TRP A 294 40.99 12.97 -27.34
N TRP A 295 39.81 12.51 -27.76
CA TRP A 295 39.06 11.42 -27.15
C TRP A 295 39.86 10.11 -27.02
N ASN A 296 40.58 9.73 -28.08
CA ASN A 296 41.38 8.49 -28.13
C ASN A 296 42.77 8.66 -27.53
N ARG A 297 43.33 9.89 -27.55
CA ARG A 297 44.69 10.18 -27.10
C ARG A 297 44.79 10.43 -25.59
N SER A 298 43.80 11.10 -25.00
CA SER A 298 43.93 11.69 -23.66
C SER A 298 43.05 11.06 -22.59
N LEU A 299 42.03 10.30 -22.98
CA LEU A 299 41.08 9.70 -22.05
C LEU A 299 41.31 8.20 -21.95
N ASP A 300 41.41 7.68 -20.73
CA ASP A 300 41.42 6.24 -20.47
C ASP A 300 40.02 5.64 -20.69
N THR A 301 39.95 4.33 -20.94
CA THR A 301 38.68 3.61 -21.15
C THR A 301 37.69 3.82 -19.99
N GLY A 302 38.17 3.83 -18.74
CA GLY A 302 37.33 4.11 -17.57
C GLY A 302 36.68 5.50 -17.59
N ILE A 303 37.42 6.54 -18.02
CA ILE A 303 36.88 7.90 -18.15
C ILE A 303 35.96 8.02 -19.36
N ARG A 304 36.25 7.33 -20.47
CA ARG A 304 35.33 7.24 -21.63
C ARG A 304 33.98 6.69 -21.21
N LEU A 305 33.96 5.60 -20.43
CA LEU A 305 32.73 5.01 -19.89
C LEU A 305 31.99 5.98 -18.97
N LEU A 306 32.71 6.70 -18.09
CA LEU A 306 32.14 7.73 -17.22
C LEU A 306 31.45 8.84 -18.03
N LEU A 307 32.13 9.40 -19.03
CA LEU A 307 31.59 10.48 -19.87
C LEU A 307 30.38 10.01 -20.68
N VAL A 308 30.45 8.83 -21.30
CA VAL A 308 29.32 8.24 -22.03
C VAL A 308 28.14 8.00 -21.09
N GLY A 309 28.38 7.53 -19.86
CA GLY A 309 27.35 7.36 -18.84
C GLY A 309 26.65 8.67 -18.47
N ILE A 310 27.40 9.75 -18.25
CA ILE A 310 26.85 11.09 -17.98
C ILE A 310 26.06 11.60 -19.19
N MET A 311 26.63 11.52 -20.40
CA MET A 311 25.96 11.99 -21.62
C MET A 311 24.65 11.23 -21.87
N ARG A 312 24.65 9.92 -21.68
CA ARG A 312 23.43 9.09 -21.81
C ARG A 312 22.37 9.54 -20.82
N ASP A 313 22.72 9.66 -19.53
CA ASP A 313 21.76 10.10 -18.51
C ASP A 313 21.18 11.48 -18.83
N ARG A 314 22.05 12.45 -19.14
CA ARG A 314 21.62 13.81 -19.49
C ARG A 314 20.76 13.86 -20.74
N LEU A 315 21.02 12.98 -21.72
CA LEU A 315 20.16 12.82 -22.90
C LEU A 315 18.79 12.26 -22.54
N ILE A 316 18.73 11.22 -21.70
CA ILE A 316 17.45 10.62 -21.24
C ILE A 316 16.65 11.67 -20.48
N GLN A 317 17.27 12.41 -19.55
CA GLN A 317 16.59 13.49 -18.83
C GLN A 317 16.10 14.60 -19.76
N PHE A 318 16.89 14.97 -20.78
CA PHE A 318 16.49 15.96 -21.77
C PHE A 318 15.25 15.52 -22.54
N ILE A 319 15.22 14.26 -22.99
CA ILE A 319 14.07 13.69 -23.68
C ILE A 319 12.85 13.67 -22.74
N SER A 320 12.99 13.23 -21.49
CA SER A 320 11.88 13.18 -20.52
C SER A 320 11.34 14.58 -20.19
N LYS A 321 12.20 15.58 -20.05
CA LYS A 321 11.83 17.00 -19.82
C LYS A 321 11.15 17.62 -21.04
N LEU A 322 11.65 17.33 -22.23
CA LEU A 322 11.02 17.77 -23.47
C LEU A 322 9.64 17.14 -23.63
N GLN A 323 9.51 15.83 -23.40
CA GLN A 323 8.23 15.13 -23.40
C GLN A 323 7.26 15.77 -22.40
N PHE A 324 7.70 15.99 -21.16
CA PHE A 324 6.88 16.64 -20.15
C PHE A 324 6.41 18.04 -20.56
N ALA A 325 7.31 18.89 -21.07
CA ALA A 325 6.96 20.23 -21.53
C ALA A 325 5.94 20.19 -22.69
N VAL A 326 6.11 19.26 -23.63
CA VAL A 326 5.16 19.04 -24.72
C VAL A 326 3.80 18.56 -24.20
N THR A 327 3.77 17.64 -23.24
CA THR A 327 2.52 17.15 -22.64
C THR A 327 1.75 18.27 -21.92
N VAL A 328 2.44 19.13 -21.17
CA VAL A 328 1.84 20.31 -20.52
C VAL A 328 1.24 21.27 -21.55
N LEU A 329 1.96 21.54 -22.65
CA LEU A 329 1.49 22.40 -23.75
C LEU A 329 0.27 21.79 -24.47
N LEU A 330 0.33 20.50 -24.81
CA LEU A 330 -0.76 19.79 -25.48
C LEU A 330 -2.02 19.79 -24.63
N ALA A 331 -1.89 19.47 -23.35
CA ALA A 331 -3.03 19.41 -22.47
C ALA A 331 -3.66 20.78 -22.19
N SER A 332 -2.83 21.82 -22.07
CA SER A 332 -3.29 23.21 -21.98
C SER A 332 -4.06 23.67 -23.23
N TRP A 333 -3.85 23.02 -24.37
CA TRP A 333 -4.54 23.29 -25.63
C TRP A 333 -5.83 22.47 -25.79
N THR A 334 -5.83 21.21 -25.36
CA THR A 334 -6.97 20.29 -25.54
C THR A 334 -8.14 20.60 -24.61
N GLU A 335 -7.88 21.12 -23.41
CA GLU A 335 -8.93 21.38 -22.42
C GLU A 335 -9.71 22.69 -22.68
N LYS A 336 -11.01 22.57 -22.94
CA LYS A 336 -11.89 23.70 -23.30
C LYS A 336 -11.93 24.83 -22.26
N LYS A 337 -11.97 24.50 -20.96
CA LYS A 337 -12.02 25.49 -19.87
C LYS A 337 -10.74 26.33 -19.82
N ARG A 338 -9.58 25.69 -20.03
CA ARG A 338 -8.27 26.32 -19.89
C ARG A 338 -7.84 27.06 -21.15
N ARG A 339 -8.16 26.52 -22.33
CA ARG A 339 -7.79 27.06 -23.66
C ARG A 339 -8.05 28.56 -23.80
N LYS A 340 -9.17 29.09 -23.30
CA LYS A 340 -9.49 30.54 -23.40
C LYS A 340 -8.49 31.44 -22.65
N SER A 341 -7.91 30.96 -21.55
CA SER A 341 -6.96 31.71 -20.71
C SER A 341 -5.49 31.42 -21.09
N THR A 342 -5.18 30.17 -21.47
CA THR A 342 -3.79 29.72 -21.74
C THR A 342 -3.34 29.83 -23.19
N THR A 343 -4.22 30.12 -24.16
CA THR A 343 -3.83 30.22 -25.58
C THR A 343 -2.72 31.26 -25.80
N THR A 344 -2.78 32.40 -25.11
CA THR A 344 -1.75 33.45 -25.17
C THR A 344 -0.40 32.94 -24.63
N LEU A 345 -0.41 32.17 -23.54
CA LEU A 345 0.79 31.55 -22.97
C LEU A 345 1.37 30.47 -23.90
N CYS A 346 0.53 29.64 -24.52
CA CYS A 346 1.00 28.66 -25.51
C CYS A 346 1.67 29.35 -26.71
N ILE A 347 1.09 30.43 -27.24
CA ILE A 347 1.68 31.23 -28.31
C ILE A 347 3.01 31.85 -27.85
N LEU A 348 3.07 32.37 -26.62
CA LEU A 348 4.28 32.93 -26.03
C LEU A 348 5.40 31.88 -25.95
N ASN A 349 5.10 30.65 -25.54
CA ASN A 349 6.10 29.57 -25.50
C ASN A 349 6.62 29.19 -26.89
N ILE A 350 5.77 29.25 -27.93
CA ILE A 350 6.20 28.99 -29.31
C ILE A 350 7.17 30.10 -29.76
N VAL A 351 6.82 31.37 -29.51
CA VAL A 351 7.65 32.53 -29.87
C VAL A 351 8.98 32.54 -29.11
N PHE A 352 8.95 32.28 -27.81
CA PHE A 352 10.11 32.24 -26.93
C PHE A 352 10.70 30.83 -26.75
N SER A 353 10.40 29.90 -27.68
CA SER A 353 10.86 28.51 -27.61
C SER A 353 12.38 28.34 -27.46
N PRO A 354 13.27 29.20 -28.02
CA PRO A 354 14.70 29.11 -27.73
C PRO A 354 15.02 29.30 -26.25
N PHE A 355 14.32 30.19 -25.55
CA PHE A 355 14.53 30.42 -24.12
C PHE A 355 13.99 29.28 -23.26
N VAL A 356 12.83 28.73 -23.62
CA VAL A 356 12.28 27.53 -22.96
C VAL A 356 13.25 26.35 -23.11
N LEU A 357 13.83 26.18 -24.30
CA LEU A 357 14.86 25.17 -24.53
C LEU A 357 16.11 25.41 -23.67
N VAL A 358 16.54 26.66 -23.49
CA VAL A 358 17.65 27.00 -22.59
C VAL A 358 17.33 26.60 -21.15
N PHE A 359 16.11 26.84 -20.65
CA PHE A 359 15.71 26.36 -19.32
C PHE A 359 15.70 24.84 -19.21
N ILE A 360 15.21 24.14 -20.24
CA ILE A 360 15.25 22.67 -20.30
C ILE A 360 16.70 22.18 -20.25
N VAL A 361 17.60 22.76 -21.06
CA VAL A 361 19.02 22.39 -21.09
C VAL A 361 19.71 22.71 -19.76
N PHE A 362 19.42 23.85 -19.13
CA PHE A 362 20.00 24.17 -17.83
C PHE A 362 19.50 23.21 -16.74
N SER A 363 18.20 22.90 -16.76
CA SER A 363 17.58 21.93 -15.86
C SER A 363 18.16 20.51 -16.06
N THR A 364 18.47 20.10 -17.29
CA THR A 364 19.11 18.79 -17.55
C THR A 364 20.52 18.76 -17.02
N LEU A 365 21.33 19.79 -17.26
CA LEU A 365 22.71 19.85 -16.79
C LEU A 365 22.79 19.71 -15.26
N LEU A 366 21.90 20.40 -14.53
CA LEU A 366 21.80 20.35 -13.08
C LEU A 366 21.04 19.13 -12.54
N SER A 367 20.51 18.25 -13.39
CA SER A 367 19.64 17.14 -12.96
C SER A 367 18.48 17.62 -12.06
N SER A 368 18.02 18.86 -12.25
CA SER A 368 16.97 19.48 -11.44
C SER A 368 15.60 19.25 -12.09
N PRO A 369 14.48 19.41 -11.36
CA PRO A 369 13.15 19.31 -11.97
C PRO A 369 12.84 20.55 -12.84
N LEU A 370 12.07 20.34 -13.91
CA LEU A 370 11.42 21.39 -14.69
C LEU A 370 10.09 21.74 -14.01
N LEU A 371 9.97 22.96 -13.50
CA LEU A 371 8.85 23.40 -12.69
C LEU A 371 7.82 24.12 -13.58
N PRO A 372 6.60 23.56 -13.77
CA PRO A 372 5.51 24.28 -14.43
C PRO A 372 4.77 25.15 -13.42
N LEU A 373 5.00 26.46 -13.44
CA LEU A 373 4.39 27.40 -12.50
C LEU A 373 2.87 27.31 -12.50
N PHE A 374 2.26 27.02 -11.35
CA PHE A 374 0.80 26.87 -11.23
C PHE A 374 0.21 25.87 -12.23
N THR A 375 1.01 24.88 -12.64
CA THR A 375 0.72 23.93 -13.72
C THR A 375 0.39 24.55 -15.08
N LEU A 376 0.69 25.84 -15.27
CA LEU A 376 0.56 26.54 -16.54
C LEU A 376 1.75 26.18 -17.44
N PRO A 377 1.65 26.40 -18.77
CA PRO A 377 2.80 26.28 -19.67
C PRO A 377 3.77 27.45 -19.43
N LEU A 378 4.35 27.55 -18.24
CA LEU A 378 5.37 28.53 -17.87
C LEU A 378 6.41 27.75 -17.07
N PHE A 379 7.57 27.54 -17.68
CA PHE A 379 8.59 26.65 -17.14
C PHE A 379 9.71 27.43 -16.46
N LEU A 380 9.98 27.08 -15.21
CA LEU A 380 11.17 27.50 -14.47
C LEU A 380 12.06 26.30 -14.15
N VAL A 381 13.31 26.59 -13.81
CA VAL A 381 14.24 25.57 -13.32
C VAL A 381 14.05 25.46 -11.81
N GLY A 382 13.51 24.32 -11.35
CA GLY A 382 13.46 24.02 -9.93
C GLY A 382 14.85 23.73 -9.37
N PHE A 383 15.01 23.73 -8.05
CA PHE A 383 16.30 23.45 -7.45
C PHE A 383 16.69 21.96 -7.52
N PRO A 384 17.99 21.62 -7.65
CA PRO A 384 18.45 20.23 -7.64
C PRO A 384 18.23 19.58 -6.27
N ARG A 385 17.75 18.33 -6.28
CA ARG A 385 17.40 17.58 -5.06
C ARG A 385 17.57 16.07 -5.25
N PRO A 386 17.81 15.30 -4.16
CA PRO A 386 17.88 13.84 -4.19
C PRO A 386 16.65 13.19 -4.85
N SER A 387 16.84 12.04 -5.47
CA SER A 387 15.77 11.28 -6.13
C SER A 387 14.69 10.79 -5.16
N GLN A 388 15.05 10.54 -3.89
CA GLN A 388 14.13 10.11 -2.83
C GLN A 388 13.03 11.13 -2.50
N SER A 389 13.18 12.39 -2.91
CA SER A 389 12.35 13.55 -2.52
C SER A 389 12.27 13.81 -1.00
N TRP A 390 12.25 15.09 -0.61
CA TRP A 390 12.33 15.60 0.77
C TRP A 390 10.91 15.67 1.41
N PRO A 391 10.69 15.65 2.75
CA PRO A 391 11.67 15.79 3.84
C PRO A 391 11.85 14.59 4.78
N GLY A 392 11.02 13.55 4.67
CA GLY A 392 10.92 12.47 5.66
C GLY A 392 11.66 11.18 5.30
N VAL A 393 11.90 10.33 6.30
CA VAL A 393 12.31 8.94 6.05
C VAL A 393 11.15 8.22 5.35
N VAL A 394 11.43 7.54 4.25
CA VAL A 394 10.43 6.78 3.48
C VAL A 394 9.61 5.86 4.39
N GLY A 395 8.29 5.95 4.29
CA GLY A 395 7.35 5.10 5.04
C GLY A 395 7.06 5.56 6.47
N THR A 396 7.45 6.78 6.85
CA THR A 396 7.15 7.34 8.19
C THR A 396 5.90 8.21 8.25
N ALA A 397 5.46 8.76 7.12
CA ALA A 397 4.34 9.68 7.05
C ALA A 397 3.26 9.14 6.09
N ALA A 398 2.09 8.82 6.64
CA ALA A 398 0.89 8.44 5.91
C ALA A 398 -0.34 8.89 6.72
N CYS A 399 -1.41 9.30 6.04
CA CYS A 399 -2.67 9.69 6.64
C CYS A 399 -3.53 8.44 6.85
N VAL A 400 -3.30 7.73 7.98
CA VAL A 400 -3.96 6.45 8.26
C VAL A 400 -5.48 6.64 8.37
N CYS A 401 -6.23 5.85 7.61
CA CYS A 401 -7.70 5.83 7.61
C CYS A 401 -8.21 4.38 7.73
N ALA A 402 -9.54 4.21 7.69
CA ALA A 402 -10.18 2.89 7.74
C ALA A 402 -9.70 1.95 6.61
N ASP A 403 -9.42 2.50 5.43
CA ASP A 403 -9.04 1.73 4.24
C ASP A 403 -7.56 1.32 4.21
N THR A 404 -6.72 1.90 5.07
CA THR A 404 -5.29 1.57 5.16
C THR A 404 -5.07 0.07 5.42
N VAL A 405 -6.00 -0.60 6.12
CA VAL A 405 -5.93 -2.05 6.41
C VAL A 405 -5.82 -2.91 5.16
N TYR A 406 -6.48 -2.50 4.07
CA TYR A 406 -6.45 -3.29 2.85
C TYR A 406 -5.12 -3.22 2.13
N TYR A 407 -4.41 -2.10 2.22
CA TYR A 407 -3.04 -1.99 1.72
C TYR A 407 -2.08 -2.83 2.55
N TYR A 408 -2.26 -2.90 3.88
CA TYR A 408 -1.48 -3.81 4.73
C TYR A 408 -1.63 -5.27 4.30
N GLN A 409 -2.84 -5.72 3.96
CA GLN A 409 -3.09 -7.08 3.46
C GLN A 409 -2.50 -7.31 2.06
N MET A 410 -2.64 -6.35 1.16
CA MET A 410 -2.23 -6.50 -0.24
C MET A 410 -0.71 -6.48 -0.45
N VAL A 411 0.02 -5.64 0.29
CA VAL A 411 1.46 -5.37 0.05
C VAL A 411 2.35 -6.62 0.05
N PRO A 412 2.22 -7.59 0.96
CA PRO A 412 3.01 -8.82 0.92
C PRO A 412 2.83 -9.62 -0.38
N ASN A 413 1.59 -9.81 -0.82
CA ASN A 413 1.26 -10.55 -2.05
C ASN A 413 1.68 -9.77 -3.30
N LEU A 414 1.44 -8.45 -3.31
CA LEU A 414 1.91 -7.57 -4.37
C LEU A 414 3.43 -7.57 -4.49
N THR A 415 4.16 -7.57 -3.37
CA THR A 415 5.64 -7.63 -3.37
C THR A 415 6.14 -8.92 -4.00
N ALA A 416 5.47 -10.05 -3.76
CA ALA A 416 5.80 -11.33 -4.39
C ALA A 416 5.52 -11.33 -5.92
N ALA A 417 4.42 -10.72 -6.34
CA ALA A 417 4.10 -10.55 -7.76
C ALA A 417 5.10 -9.60 -8.46
N LEU A 418 5.43 -8.47 -7.82
CA LEU A 418 6.45 -7.52 -8.29
C LEU A 418 7.83 -8.17 -8.37
N GLN A 419 8.20 -9.00 -7.40
CA GLN A 419 9.45 -9.76 -7.43
C GLN A 419 9.57 -10.58 -8.73
N SER A 420 8.50 -11.31 -9.07
CA SER A 420 8.45 -12.15 -10.26
C SER A 420 8.47 -11.32 -11.55
N ALA A 421 7.73 -10.21 -11.59
CA ALA A 421 7.67 -9.29 -12.72
C ALA A 421 9.00 -8.57 -12.98
N MET A 422 9.64 -8.04 -11.93
CA MET A 422 10.94 -7.39 -12.00
C MET A 422 12.04 -8.37 -12.41
N ALA A 423 12.06 -9.57 -11.84
CA ALA A 423 13.05 -10.59 -12.19
C ALA A 423 12.85 -11.11 -13.62
N ALA A 424 11.61 -11.18 -14.11
CA ALA A 424 11.33 -11.52 -15.49
C ALA A 424 11.76 -10.40 -16.45
N GLY A 425 11.54 -9.13 -16.09
CA GLY A 425 11.79 -7.97 -16.95
C GLY A 425 10.55 -7.29 -17.51
N SER A 426 9.35 -7.66 -17.06
CA SER A 426 8.10 -7.14 -17.62
C SER A 426 7.85 -5.66 -17.28
N LEU A 427 8.51 -5.11 -16.27
CA LEU A 427 8.47 -3.69 -15.90
C LEU A 427 9.48 -2.82 -16.67
N GLY A 428 10.18 -3.40 -17.64
CA GLY A 428 11.22 -2.73 -18.43
C GLY A 428 12.51 -2.49 -17.63
N LEU A 429 13.22 -1.42 -17.98
CA LEU A 429 14.43 -1.02 -17.27
C LEU A 429 14.08 -0.38 -15.92
N LEU A 430 14.57 -1.00 -14.85
CA LEU A 430 14.41 -0.54 -13.47
C LEU A 430 15.47 0.52 -13.17
N LEU A 431 15.05 1.79 -13.16
CA LEU A 431 15.92 2.91 -12.81
C LEU A 431 15.48 3.48 -11.45
N PRO A 432 16.43 3.78 -10.55
CA PRO A 432 16.10 4.53 -9.34
C PRO A 432 15.46 5.88 -9.67
N GLY A 433 14.49 6.31 -8.85
CA GLY A 433 13.65 7.48 -9.12
C GLY A 433 12.54 7.25 -10.15
N SER A 434 12.37 6.03 -10.68
CA SER A 434 11.20 5.69 -11.50
C SER A 434 9.95 5.49 -10.64
N HIS A 435 8.81 5.92 -11.18
CA HIS A 435 7.49 5.79 -10.58
C HIS A 435 6.58 4.90 -11.43
N TYR A 436 5.81 4.04 -10.77
CA TYR A 436 4.81 3.18 -11.37
C TYR A 436 3.47 3.37 -10.68
N LEU A 437 2.39 3.29 -11.45
CA LEU A 437 1.03 3.36 -10.98
C LEU A 437 0.35 2.02 -11.22
N GLY A 438 -0.12 1.41 -10.15
CA GLY A 438 -0.96 0.23 -10.15
C GLY A 438 -2.43 0.62 -9.96
N ARG A 439 -3.31 0.00 -10.71
CA ARG A 439 -4.76 0.24 -10.66
C ARG A 439 -5.51 -1.08 -10.54
N PHE A 440 -6.48 -1.11 -9.65
CA PHE A 440 -7.43 -2.20 -9.49
C PHE A 440 -8.74 -1.68 -8.87
N GLN A 441 -9.89 -1.91 -9.52
CA GLN A 441 -11.24 -1.50 -9.07
C GLN A 441 -11.37 -0.03 -8.64
N ASP A 442 -11.20 0.30 -7.37
CA ASP A 442 -11.24 1.64 -6.76
C ASP A 442 -9.90 2.00 -6.10
N ARG A 443 -8.92 1.10 -6.16
CA ARG A 443 -7.62 1.22 -5.49
C ARG A 443 -6.55 1.69 -6.46
N LEU A 444 -5.72 2.60 -5.95
CA LEU A 444 -4.55 3.13 -6.63
C LEU A 444 -3.31 2.90 -5.78
N ILE A 445 -2.28 2.36 -6.44
CA ILE A 445 -1.06 1.92 -5.81
C ILE A 445 0.10 2.65 -6.47
N TRP A 446 0.83 3.44 -5.70
CA TRP A 446 1.99 4.14 -6.19
C TRP A 446 3.27 3.40 -5.79
N ILE A 447 4.10 3.04 -6.76
CA ILE A 447 5.34 2.29 -6.52
C ILE A 447 6.52 3.13 -6.98
N MET A 448 7.47 3.37 -6.09
CA MET A 448 8.69 4.12 -6.38
C MET A 448 9.92 3.23 -6.19
N ILE A 449 10.84 3.26 -7.15
CA ILE A 449 12.15 2.59 -7.04
C ILE A 449 13.11 3.55 -6.31
N LEU A 450 13.61 3.13 -5.16
CA LEU A 450 14.52 3.94 -4.34
C LEU A 450 15.99 3.64 -4.62
N GLU A 451 16.31 2.36 -4.77
CA GLU A 451 17.68 1.86 -4.88
C GLU A 451 17.67 0.59 -5.75
N HIS A 452 18.72 0.40 -6.55
CA HIS A 452 18.89 -0.79 -7.37
C HIS A 452 20.33 -1.27 -7.27
N GLY A 453 20.54 -2.58 -7.12
CA GLY A 453 21.87 -3.18 -7.11
C GLY A 453 21.86 -4.61 -7.64
N TYR A 454 22.97 -5.33 -7.45
CA TYR A 454 23.12 -6.66 -8.03
C TYR A 454 22.12 -7.64 -7.42
N THR A 455 21.17 -8.11 -8.24
CA THR A 455 20.10 -9.04 -7.85
C THR A 455 19.15 -8.54 -6.75
N TYR A 456 19.08 -7.22 -6.49
CA TYR A 456 18.07 -6.65 -5.59
C TYR A 456 17.56 -5.28 -6.05
N CYS A 457 16.35 -4.93 -5.58
CA CYS A 457 15.72 -3.64 -5.78
C CYS A 457 15.07 -3.20 -4.47
N CYS A 458 15.20 -1.93 -4.08
CA CYS A 458 14.49 -1.37 -2.94
C CYS A 458 13.35 -0.48 -3.44
N ILE A 459 12.13 -0.73 -2.97
CA ILE A 459 10.94 0.01 -3.38
C ILE A 459 10.19 0.62 -2.20
N ASN A 460 9.43 1.67 -2.49
CA ASN A 460 8.36 2.20 -1.64
C ASN A 460 7.02 1.92 -2.33
N ILE A 461 6.06 1.36 -1.59
CA ILE A 461 4.68 1.21 -2.03
C ILE A 461 3.82 2.16 -1.20
N LYS A 462 3.11 3.06 -1.86
CA LYS A 462 2.09 3.93 -1.26
C LYS A 462 0.69 3.54 -1.74
N GLY A 463 -0.28 3.64 -0.85
CA GLY A 463 -1.69 3.52 -1.18
C GLY A 463 -2.32 4.91 -1.22
N LEU A 464 -3.09 5.18 -2.27
CA LEU A 464 -3.87 6.41 -2.38
C LEU A 464 -5.28 6.18 -1.81
N GLU A 465 -5.92 7.26 -1.39
CA GLU A 465 -7.26 7.23 -0.79
C GLU A 465 -8.28 6.71 -1.80
N LEU A 466 -9.24 5.92 -1.33
CA LEU A 466 -10.31 5.38 -2.17
C LEU A 466 -11.49 6.35 -2.33
N GLN A 467 -11.69 7.27 -1.39
CA GLN A 467 -12.73 8.28 -1.43
C GLN A 467 -12.23 9.51 -2.19
N GLU A 468 -12.36 9.44 -3.50
CA GLU A 468 -11.83 10.42 -4.42
C GLU A 468 -12.82 11.57 -4.67
N THR A 469 -12.37 12.83 -4.57
CA THR A 469 -13.15 13.97 -5.10
C THR A 469 -13.41 13.77 -6.59
N SER A 470 -14.42 14.43 -7.17
CA SER A 470 -14.75 14.35 -8.61
C SER A 470 -13.56 14.53 -9.56
N CYS A 471 -12.57 15.34 -9.18
CA CYS A 471 -11.35 15.56 -9.95
C CYS A 471 -10.40 14.36 -9.94
N HIS A 472 -10.25 13.68 -8.80
CA HIS A 472 -9.48 12.44 -8.69
C HIS A 472 -10.14 11.34 -9.53
N THR A 473 -11.47 11.21 -9.46
CA THR A 473 -12.23 10.24 -10.28
C THR A 473 -12.04 10.48 -11.78
N ALA A 474 -11.95 11.74 -12.21
CA ALA A 474 -11.68 12.06 -13.62
C ALA A 474 -10.27 11.63 -14.06
N GLU A 475 -9.27 11.75 -13.19
CA GLU A 475 -7.92 11.26 -13.45
C GLU A 475 -7.85 9.74 -13.40
N ALA A 476 -8.53 9.08 -12.45
CA ALA A 476 -8.64 7.63 -12.35
C ALA A 476 -9.31 7.03 -13.60
N ARG A 477 -10.40 7.65 -14.10
CA ARG A 477 -11.02 7.25 -15.38
C ARG A 477 -10.05 7.37 -16.55
N LYS A 478 -9.18 8.39 -16.57
CA LYS A 478 -8.16 8.52 -17.62
C LYS A 478 -7.11 7.40 -17.54
N VAL A 479 -6.78 6.95 -16.34
CA VAL A 479 -5.92 5.77 -16.13
C VAL A 479 -6.61 4.50 -16.64
N ASP A 480 -7.89 4.34 -16.32
CA ASP A 480 -8.71 3.21 -16.76
C ASP A 480 -8.79 3.15 -18.29
N GLU A 481 -9.08 4.27 -18.98
CA GLU A 481 -9.05 4.37 -20.45
C GLU A 481 -7.70 3.93 -21.04
N VAL A 482 -6.59 4.35 -20.42
CA VAL A 482 -5.23 4.02 -20.88
C VAL A 482 -4.94 2.53 -20.73
N PHE A 483 -5.44 1.90 -19.67
CA PHE A 483 -5.24 0.48 -19.41
C PHE A 483 -6.20 -0.40 -20.20
N GLU A 484 -7.46 -0.03 -20.34
CA GLU A 484 -8.44 -0.71 -21.21
C GLU A 484 -7.89 -0.76 -22.65
N GLY A 485 -7.44 0.37 -23.20
CA GLY A 485 -6.84 0.40 -24.54
C GLY A 485 -5.58 -0.47 -24.72
N ALA A 486 -4.90 -0.82 -23.62
CA ALA A 486 -3.69 -1.64 -23.65
C ALA A 486 -3.93 -3.13 -23.36
N PHE A 487 -4.89 -3.44 -22.49
CA PHE A 487 -5.08 -4.78 -21.91
C PHE A 487 -6.40 -5.43 -22.29
N GLU A 488 -7.44 -4.67 -22.64
CA GLU A 488 -8.78 -5.16 -22.92
C GLU A 488 -9.14 -4.82 -24.38
N GLN A 489 -9.05 -5.80 -25.29
CA GLN A 489 -9.37 -5.54 -26.69
C GLN A 489 -10.20 -6.67 -27.29
N GLU A 490 -11.29 -6.27 -27.95
CA GLU A 490 -12.17 -7.16 -28.70
C GLU A 490 -11.39 -7.93 -29.78
N GLU A 491 -11.77 -9.20 -30.01
CA GLU A 491 -11.06 -10.21 -30.82
C GLU A 491 -10.70 -9.77 -32.27
N TYR A 492 -11.26 -8.66 -32.77
CA TYR A 492 -11.21 -8.25 -34.18
C TYR A 492 -10.15 -7.18 -34.55
N THR A 493 -9.31 -6.74 -33.62
CA THR A 493 -8.31 -5.71 -33.93
C THR A 493 -7.09 -6.22 -34.69
N ARG A 494 -6.59 -5.40 -35.64
CA ARG A 494 -5.48 -5.72 -36.56
C ARG A 494 -4.20 -6.07 -35.79
N VAL A 495 -3.41 -6.99 -36.35
CA VAL A 495 -2.04 -7.28 -35.91
C VAL A 495 -1.20 -5.99 -35.94
N CYS A 496 -0.60 -5.61 -34.81
CA CYS A 496 0.19 -4.38 -34.61
C CYS A 496 -0.62 -3.06 -34.69
N SER A 497 -1.62 -2.88 -33.82
CA SER A 497 -2.23 -1.57 -33.60
C SER A 497 -1.22 -0.58 -32.99
N ILE A 498 -1.35 0.69 -33.37
CA ILE A 498 -0.60 1.81 -32.81
C ILE A 498 -1.23 2.15 -31.45
N SER A 499 -0.39 2.44 -30.45
CA SER A 499 -0.87 2.95 -29.16
C SER A 499 -1.61 4.28 -29.35
N GLU A 500 -2.89 4.30 -28.99
CA GLU A 500 -3.73 5.51 -29.01
C GLU A 500 -3.27 6.56 -27.98
N HIS A 501 -2.43 6.14 -27.03
CA HIS A 501 -1.97 6.92 -25.90
C HIS A 501 -0.46 7.16 -25.90
N PHE A 502 0.15 7.11 -27.09
CA PHE A 502 1.57 7.39 -27.27
C PHE A 502 1.92 8.81 -26.78
N GLY A 503 2.89 8.90 -25.87
CA GLY A 503 3.35 10.17 -25.30
C GLY A 503 2.53 10.69 -24.10
N ASN A 504 1.58 9.90 -23.59
CA ASN A 504 0.93 10.17 -22.31
C ASN A 504 1.93 10.04 -21.16
N VAL A 505 1.62 10.67 -20.01
CA VAL A 505 2.43 10.56 -18.79
C VAL A 505 2.51 9.11 -18.30
N LEU A 506 1.44 8.33 -18.49
CA LEU A 506 1.36 6.93 -18.10
C LEU A 506 1.58 6.03 -19.33
N THR A 507 2.58 5.15 -19.23
CA THR A 507 2.86 4.10 -20.22
C THR A 507 2.54 2.73 -19.63
N PRO A 508 1.57 1.97 -20.18
CA PRO A 508 1.24 0.62 -19.71
C PRO A 508 2.46 -0.33 -19.77
N CYS A 509 2.68 -1.12 -18.73
CA CYS A 509 3.84 -2.01 -18.62
C CYS A 509 3.44 -3.48 -18.50
N THR A 510 2.62 -3.84 -17.51
CA THR A 510 2.31 -5.24 -17.24
C THR A 510 1.07 -5.40 -16.36
N VAL A 511 0.62 -6.63 -16.20
CA VAL A 511 -0.49 -7.00 -15.31
C VAL A 511 0.02 -8.01 -14.28
N LEU A 512 -0.32 -7.80 -13.02
CA LEU A 512 0.14 -8.60 -11.87
C LEU A 512 -1.01 -9.36 -11.23
N PRO A 513 -0.98 -10.70 -11.19
CA PRO A 513 -1.92 -11.49 -10.41
C PRO A 513 -1.58 -11.39 -8.92
N VAL A 514 -2.52 -10.89 -8.12
CA VAL A 514 -2.37 -10.67 -6.68
C VAL A 514 -3.63 -11.12 -5.96
N LYS A 515 -3.45 -11.84 -4.85
CA LYS A 515 -4.55 -12.26 -3.98
C LYS A 515 -5.02 -11.08 -3.11
N LEU A 516 -6.23 -10.61 -3.36
CA LEU A 516 -6.80 -9.40 -2.74
C LEU A 516 -8.33 -9.47 -2.66
N TYR A 517 -8.91 -8.57 -1.87
CA TYR A 517 -10.36 -8.47 -1.72
C TYR A 517 -10.98 -7.66 -2.87
N SER A 518 -11.93 -8.25 -3.58
CA SER A 518 -12.87 -7.48 -4.40
C SER A 518 -13.94 -6.85 -3.50
N ASP A 519 -14.31 -5.61 -3.80
CA ASP A 519 -15.37 -4.89 -3.09
C ASP A 519 -16.65 -4.87 -3.92
N ALA A 520 -17.73 -5.42 -3.37
CA ALA A 520 -19.05 -5.41 -3.99
C ALA A 520 -20.04 -4.70 -3.06
N ARG A 521 -20.65 -3.62 -3.56
CA ARG A 521 -21.70 -2.87 -2.85
C ARG A 521 -23.04 -3.12 -3.52
N SER A 522 -24.04 -3.51 -2.73
CA SER A 522 -25.42 -3.70 -3.18
C SER A 522 -26.36 -2.79 -2.40
N VAL A 523 -27.38 -2.28 -3.10
CA VAL A 523 -28.49 -1.56 -2.47
C VAL A 523 -29.49 -2.59 -1.95
N LEU A 524 -29.85 -2.50 -0.67
CA LEU A 524 -30.72 -3.45 0.02
C LEU A 524 -32.17 -2.99 0.12
N SER A 525 -32.52 -1.88 -0.54
CA SER A 525 -33.90 -1.39 -0.67
C SER A 525 -34.79 -2.46 -1.26
N GLY A 526 -35.94 -2.70 -0.63
CA GLY A 526 -36.86 -3.77 -1.02
C GLY A 526 -36.45 -5.18 -0.53
N ILE A 527 -35.26 -5.37 0.03
CA ILE A 527 -34.89 -6.59 0.76
C ILE A 527 -35.16 -6.39 2.25
N ILE A 528 -34.52 -5.37 2.86
CA ILE A 528 -34.68 -5.06 4.29
C ILE A 528 -36.05 -4.45 4.59
N ASP A 529 -36.65 -3.76 3.61
CA ASP A 529 -37.94 -3.08 3.79
C ASP A 529 -39.15 -4.01 3.53
N SER A 530 -38.92 -5.19 2.94
CA SER A 530 -39.99 -6.11 2.56
C SER A 530 -40.65 -6.75 3.78
N HIS A 531 -41.97 -6.61 3.88
CA HIS A 531 -42.74 -7.19 4.97
C HIS A 531 -42.65 -8.72 5.07
N ASP A 532 -42.48 -9.43 3.96
CA ASP A 532 -42.40 -10.88 3.96
C ASP A 532 -41.03 -11.35 4.46
N ASN A 533 -39.95 -10.71 4.00
CA ASN A 533 -38.59 -10.96 4.50
C ASN A 533 -38.49 -10.67 6.01
N LEU A 534 -39.11 -9.59 6.49
CA LEU A 534 -39.10 -9.22 7.91
C LEU A 534 -39.89 -10.19 8.79
N LYS A 535 -40.94 -10.83 8.27
CA LYS A 535 -41.67 -11.89 8.98
C LYS A 535 -40.80 -13.14 9.10
N GLU A 536 -40.15 -13.55 8.01
CA GLU A 536 -39.24 -14.70 8.01
C GLU A 536 -38.03 -14.46 8.92
N PHE A 537 -37.45 -13.26 8.88
CA PHE A 537 -36.32 -12.84 9.70
C PHE A 537 -36.54 -13.11 11.19
N LYS A 538 -37.75 -12.85 11.71
CA LYS A 538 -38.10 -13.12 13.12
C LYS A 538 -38.02 -14.62 13.45
N GLY A 539 -38.58 -15.46 12.58
CA GLY A 539 -38.56 -16.92 12.75
C GLY A 539 -37.15 -17.49 12.63
N ASP A 540 -36.36 -16.98 11.68
CA ASP A 540 -34.98 -17.39 11.48
C ASP A 540 -34.07 -16.93 12.62
N LEU A 541 -34.29 -15.77 13.24
CA LEU A 541 -33.49 -15.30 14.37
C LEU A 541 -33.52 -16.30 15.52
N VAL A 542 -34.70 -16.83 15.85
CA VAL A 542 -34.85 -17.84 16.91
C VAL A 542 -34.08 -19.11 16.56
N LYS A 543 -34.16 -19.57 15.30
CA LYS A 543 -33.40 -20.75 14.83
C LYS A 543 -31.88 -20.52 14.92
N VAL A 544 -31.39 -19.37 14.50
CA VAL A 544 -29.96 -19.02 14.53
C VAL A 544 -29.46 -18.88 15.97
N LEU A 545 -30.23 -18.25 16.87
CA LEU A 545 -29.90 -18.16 18.29
C LEU A 545 -29.76 -19.55 18.94
N VAL A 546 -30.70 -20.46 18.66
CA VAL A 546 -30.62 -21.86 19.11
C VAL A 546 -29.33 -22.50 18.62
N TRP A 547 -29.02 -22.38 17.32
CA TRP A 547 -27.83 -22.99 16.74
C TRP A 547 -26.52 -22.45 17.35
N ILE A 548 -26.40 -21.14 17.53
CA ILE A 548 -25.19 -20.52 18.12
C ILE A 548 -25.01 -20.92 19.58
N LEU A 549 -26.06 -20.87 20.39
CA LEU A 549 -25.97 -21.18 21.83
C LEU A 549 -25.65 -22.65 22.08
N VAL A 550 -26.31 -23.57 21.36
CA VAL A 550 -26.05 -25.01 21.49
C VAL A 550 -24.60 -25.34 21.12
N ARG A 551 -24.09 -24.75 20.03
CA ARG A 551 -22.70 -24.96 19.58
C ARG A 551 -21.67 -24.33 20.53
N TYR A 552 -21.98 -23.17 21.11
CA TYR A 552 -21.14 -22.56 22.13
C TYR A 552 -21.03 -23.47 23.37
N CYS A 553 -22.15 -23.97 23.89
CA CYS A 553 -22.16 -24.88 25.04
C CYS A 553 -21.40 -26.18 24.76
N SER A 554 -21.55 -26.74 23.56
CA SER A 554 -20.80 -27.92 23.11
C SER A 554 -19.29 -27.67 23.05
N ARG A 555 -18.84 -26.54 22.50
CA ARG A 555 -17.41 -26.19 22.48
C ARG A 555 -16.87 -25.96 23.90
N ARG A 556 -17.63 -25.31 24.77
CA ARG A 556 -17.25 -25.05 26.16
C ARG A 556 -17.02 -26.33 26.95
N SER A 557 -17.90 -27.32 26.85
CA SER A 557 -17.73 -28.60 27.55
C SER A 557 -16.54 -29.40 27.03
N SER A 558 -16.29 -29.39 25.73
CA SER A 558 -15.07 -30.00 25.15
C SER A 558 -13.77 -29.39 25.70
N MET A 559 -13.74 -28.07 25.95
CA MET A 559 -12.59 -27.40 26.55
C MET A 559 -12.43 -27.77 28.03
N GLN A 560 -13.54 -27.81 28.79
CA GLN A 560 -13.52 -28.20 30.20
C GLN A 560 -13.08 -29.67 30.40
N GLU A 561 -13.52 -30.60 29.54
CA GLU A 561 -13.07 -31.99 29.57
C GLU A 561 -11.58 -32.15 29.24
N ASN A 562 -11.05 -31.36 28.29
CA ASN A 562 -9.63 -31.39 27.95
C ASN A 562 -8.75 -30.82 29.07
N VAL A 563 -9.20 -29.77 29.75
CA VAL A 563 -8.51 -29.23 30.94
C VAL A 563 -8.50 -30.27 32.07
N HIS A 564 -9.62 -30.94 32.35
CA HIS A 564 -9.68 -32.00 33.36
C HIS A 564 -8.87 -33.26 32.98
N LYS A 565 -8.76 -33.63 31.70
CA LYS A 565 -7.87 -34.72 31.23
C LYS A 565 -6.38 -34.36 31.38
N ILE A 566 -6.01 -33.08 31.25
CA ILE A 566 -4.64 -32.59 31.49
C ILE A 566 -4.34 -32.53 33.00
N GLU A 567 -5.28 -32.09 33.83
CA GLU A 567 -5.14 -32.09 35.30
C GLU A 567 -5.06 -33.51 35.88
N ASN A 568 -5.82 -34.47 35.34
CA ASN A 568 -5.78 -35.87 35.79
C ASN A 568 -4.53 -36.64 35.35
N LYS A 569 -3.85 -36.23 34.26
CA LYS A 569 -2.51 -36.72 33.92
C LYS A 569 -1.38 -36.01 34.69
N GLY A 570 -1.69 -34.89 35.36
CA GLY A 570 -0.74 -34.05 36.11
C GLY A 570 -0.64 -34.33 37.61
N LYS A 571 -1.32 -35.35 38.16
CA LYS A 571 -1.12 -35.78 39.57
C LYS A 571 0.13 -36.65 39.74
N ALA A 572 1.28 -36.12 39.29
CA ALA A 572 2.62 -36.48 39.76
C ALA A 572 3.62 -35.40 39.29
N SER A 573 3.49 -34.16 39.77
CA SER A 573 4.60 -33.25 40.13
C SER A 573 4.06 -31.87 40.47
N LEU A 574 4.42 -31.39 41.66
CA LEU A 574 4.22 -30.02 42.11
C LEU A 574 4.96 -29.06 41.15
N ILE A 575 4.20 -28.19 40.49
CA ILE A 575 4.71 -26.95 39.90
C ILE A 575 3.82 -25.82 40.42
N ILE A 576 4.43 -24.94 41.21
CA ILE A 576 3.88 -23.69 41.69
C ILE A 576 3.67 -22.78 40.47
N LEU A 577 2.43 -22.34 40.25
CA LEU A 577 2.07 -21.30 39.29
C LEU A 577 1.99 -19.97 40.06
N PRO A 578 2.59 -18.88 39.57
CA PRO A 578 2.68 -17.61 40.30
C PRO A 578 1.36 -16.85 40.28
N ASP A 579 1.14 -16.10 41.37
CA ASP A 579 -0.02 -15.27 41.66
C ASP A 579 -0.50 -14.39 40.49
N LEU A 580 -1.80 -14.47 40.20
CA LEU A 580 -2.52 -13.41 39.48
C LEU A 580 -2.61 -12.18 40.40
N ASN A 581 -1.60 -11.31 40.31
CA ASN A 581 -1.66 -9.97 40.87
C ASN A 581 -2.50 -9.08 39.95
N THR A 582 -3.53 -8.49 40.55
CA THR A 582 -3.85 -7.05 40.51
C THR A 582 -3.11 -6.23 39.46
N SER A 583 -3.91 -5.53 38.65
CA SER A 583 -3.49 -4.43 37.77
C SER A 583 -2.54 -3.46 38.50
N PRO A 584 -1.36 -3.14 37.96
CA PRO A 584 -0.61 -2.00 38.42
C PRO A 584 -1.26 -0.72 37.88
N GLN A 585 -1.81 0.09 38.80
CA GLN A 585 -1.80 1.54 38.63
C GLN A 585 -0.37 1.96 38.29
N THR A 586 -0.17 2.63 37.16
CA THR A 586 1.01 3.45 36.94
C THR A 586 0.55 4.81 36.44
N GLN A 587 1.01 5.82 37.16
CA GLN A 587 0.80 7.24 36.94
C GLN A 587 1.14 7.63 35.50
N SER A 588 0.19 8.25 34.82
CA SER A 588 0.42 9.10 33.65
C SER A 588 1.17 10.37 34.07
N PRO A 589 2.20 10.82 33.32
CA PRO A 589 2.55 12.23 33.29
C PRO A 589 1.52 12.97 32.41
N GLU A 590 1.06 14.10 32.94
CA GLU A 590 0.09 15.01 32.33
C GLU A 590 0.55 15.61 30.98
N ASP A 591 -0.45 15.74 30.10
CA ASP A 591 -0.76 16.80 29.15
C ASP A 591 0.13 17.15 27.94
N THR A 592 -0.41 16.89 26.74
CA THR A 592 -0.74 17.95 25.76
C THR A 592 -1.95 17.50 24.92
N GLY A 593 -3.00 18.31 24.88
CA GLY A 593 -4.39 17.89 24.62
C GLY A 593 -4.79 17.58 23.17
N SER A 594 -5.66 16.59 23.03
CA SER A 594 -6.50 16.34 21.85
C SER A 594 -7.93 16.81 22.12
N LEU A 595 -8.39 17.76 21.30
CA LEU A 595 -9.80 18.14 21.19
C LEU A 595 -10.62 16.94 20.71
N ASN A 596 -11.61 16.53 21.48
CA ASN A 596 -12.66 15.61 21.04
C ASN A 596 -13.69 16.42 20.24
N SER A 597 -13.76 16.18 18.93
CA SER A 597 -14.99 16.36 18.16
C SER A 597 -15.55 14.98 17.88
N GLU A 598 -16.65 14.63 18.54
CA GLU A 598 -17.56 13.59 18.06
C GLU A 598 -18.27 14.16 16.83
N THR A 599 -17.68 13.98 15.65
CA THR A 599 -18.38 14.11 14.37
C THR A 599 -18.78 12.72 13.93
N LEU A 600 -20.09 12.51 13.88
CA LEU A 600 -20.74 11.41 13.19
C LEU A 600 -20.55 11.70 11.70
N ASP A 601 -19.55 11.10 11.05
CA ASP A 601 -19.28 11.39 9.65
C ASP A 601 -20.23 10.61 8.73
N ASP A 602 -21.04 11.43 8.06
CA ASP A 602 -21.98 11.17 6.98
C ASP A 602 -21.31 10.53 5.77
N TRP A 603 -21.98 9.52 5.20
CA TRP A 603 -21.76 9.11 3.82
C TRP A 603 -22.55 10.05 2.91
N SER A 604 -21.89 10.93 2.18
CA SER A 604 -22.57 11.81 1.24
C SER A 604 -21.91 11.84 -0.13
N ASP A 605 -22.62 11.29 -1.12
CA ASP A 605 -22.49 11.60 -2.54
C ASP A 605 -23.47 12.73 -2.87
N ASP A 606 -22.99 13.94 -3.18
CA ASP A 606 -23.84 14.98 -3.78
C ASP A 606 -23.16 15.64 -5.00
N ASN A 607 -23.76 15.37 -6.17
CA ASN A 607 -23.58 16.13 -7.41
C ASN A 607 -24.79 17.05 -7.58
N VAL A 608 -24.61 18.37 -7.41
CA VAL A 608 -25.61 19.38 -7.80
C VAL A 608 -24.87 20.72 -8.01
N PHE A 609 -24.97 21.50 -9.10
CA PHE A 609 -26.06 21.81 -10.02
C PHE A 609 -25.53 22.30 -11.40
N ASP A 610 -26.28 22.01 -12.47
CA ASP A 610 -26.56 22.96 -13.55
C ASP A 610 -27.82 23.75 -13.13
N ASP A 611 -27.71 25.07 -12.98
CA ASP A 611 -28.57 26.08 -13.63
C ASP A 611 -28.30 27.48 -13.03
N GLU A 612 -27.78 28.36 -13.88
CA GLU A 612 -27.61 29.78 -13.61
C GLU A 612 -28.96 30.48 -13.43
N THR A 613 -29.09 31.33 -12.40
CA THR A 613 -29.69 32.65 -12.60
C THR A 613 -29.00 33.72 -11.74
N THR A 614 -28.54 34.75 -12.44
CA THR A 614 -28.12 36.10 -12.01
C THR A 614 -28.79 36.66 -10.75
N ILE A 615 -28.02 37.36 -9.88
CA ILE A 615 -28.19 38.77 -9.48
C ILE A 615 -27.10 39.24 -8.48
N LYS A 616 -26.28 40.19 -8.95
CA LYS A 616 -25.72 41.41 -8.35
C LYS A 616 -25.31 41.50 -6.86
N THR A 617 -23.99 41.68 -6.67
CA THR A 617 -23.27 42.73 -5.92
C THR A 617 -23.70 43.15 -4.51
N GLY A 618 -22.77 43.03 -3.56
CA GLY A 618 -22.73 43.83 -2.33
C GLY A 618 -21.45 43.56 -1.53
N LYS A 619 -20.59 44.59 -1.42
CA LYS A 619 -19.37 44.62 -0.60
C LYS A 619 -19.72 44.70 0.89
N GLU A 620 -18.88 44.15 1.76
CA GLU A 620 -18.07 44.92 2.73
C GLU A 620 -17.18 44.03 3.60
N GLU A 621 -15.98 44.54 3.85
CA GLU A 621 -14.88 43.98 4.64
C GLU A 621 -15.01 44.29 6.14
N LYS A 622 -14.12 43.65 6.92
CA LYS A 622 -13.66 43.92 8.31
C LYS A 622 -14.37 43.08 9.39
N ASP A 623 -13.71 42.56 10.41
CA ASP A 623 -12.36 42.77 10.96
C ASP A 623 -11.96 41.53 11.78
N GLN A 624 -10.65 41.34 11.92
CA GLN A 624 -9.98 40.37 12.78
C GLN A 624 -10.22 40.69 14.28
N LEU A 625 -10.36 39.69 15.17
CA LEU A 625 -9.47 39.52 16.34
C LEU A 625 -9.75 38.27 17.20
N LYS A 626 -8.63 37.62 17.55
CA LYS A 626 -8.29 36.74 18.69
C LYS A 626 -9.13 36.85 19.98
N VAL A 627 -9.44 35.69 20.59
CA VAL A 627 -9.63 35.49 22.05
C VAL A 627 -9.24 34.03 22.39
N LEU A 628 -8.02 33.74 22.85
CA LEU A 628 -7.57 33.50 24.24
C LEU A 628 -8.59 32.85 25.21
N GLN A 629 -8.18 31.71 25.77
CA GLN A 629 -8.86 30.97 26.83
C GLN A 629 -9.01 31.81 28.11
N ASP A 630 -10.18 31.70 28.76
CA ASP A 630 -10.31 31.84 30.20
C ASP A 630 -11.22 30.73 30.73
N ILE A 631 -10.63 29.91 31.60
CA ILE A 631 -11.25 28.83 32.35
C ILE A 631 -11.99 29.48 33.53
N ASN A 632 -13.29 29.21 33.68
CA ASN A 632 -13.95 29.23 34.98
C ASN A 632 -15.18 28.32 34.94
N VAL A 633 -15.04 27.15 35.55
CA VAL A 633 -16.12 26.22 35.89
C VAL A 633 -16.84 26.72 37.13
N PRO A 634 -18.18 26.71 37.18
CA PRO A 634 -18.89 26.62 38.44
C PRO A 634 -19.66 25.29 38.59
N ILE A 635 -19.62 24.83 39.83
CA ILE A 635 -20.11 23.60 40.45
C ILE A 635 -21.66 23.51 40.43
N PRO A 636 -22.27 22.31 40.51
CA PRO A 636 -23.70 22.08 40.31
C PRO A 636 -24.54 22.44 41.54
N GLY A 637 -25.74 22.98 41.29
CA GLY A 637 -26.79 23.15 42.30
C GLY A 637 -27.02 24.58 42.79
N SER A 638 -27.64 25.43 41.95
CA SER A 638 -28.34 26.61 42.44
C SER A 638 -29.64 26.79 41.66
N VAL A 639 -30.77 26.75 42.37
CA VAL A 639 -32.12 26.99 41.85
C VAL A 639 -32.47 28.45 42.14
N VAL A 640 -32.80 29.24 41.12
CA VAL A 640 -33.62 30.45 41.26
C VAL A 640 -34.58 30.55 40.08
N SER A 641 -35.83 30.83 40.43
CA SER A 641 -37.07 30.79 39.66
C SER A 641 -37.38 32.05 38.83
N GLN A 642 -37.92 31.81 37.63
CA GLN A 642 -39.16 32.40 37.06
C GLN A 642 -39.26 33.92 36.82
N ARG A 643 -39.51 34.30 35.55
CA ARG A 643 -40.62 35.20 35.18
C ARG A 643 -41.06 35.03 33.70
N VAL A 644 -42.36 35.15 33.52
CA VAL A 644 -43.22 34.91 32.34
C VAL A 644 -43.56 36.25 31.68
N ASP A 645 -43.80 36.25 30.36
CA ASP A 645 -44.81 37.02 29.58
C ASP A 645 -44.33 37.20 28.12
N ASP A 646 -45.16 37.42 27.09
CA ASP A 646 -46.23 36.63 26.46
C ASP A 646 -46.45 37.22 25.03
N HIS A 647 -47.07 36.47 24.11
CA HIS A 647 -47.64 36.83 22.76
C HIS A 647 -46.72 36.95 21.51
N SER A 648 -46.69 36.03 20.51
CA SER A 648 -47.65 35.58 19.44
C SER A 648 -47.77 36.59 18.26
N THR A 649 -47.62 36.29 16.95
CA THR A 649 -48.09 35.19 16.05
C THR A 649 -47.42 35.22 14.64
N GLY A 650 -47.23 34.08 13.95
CA GLY A 650 -47.06 33.99 12.47
C GLY A 650 -46.28 32.78 11.92
N THR A 651 -46.99 31.74 11.43
CA THR A 651 -46.64 30.36 11.04
C THR A 651 -45.91 30.09 9.69
N VAL A 652 -45.09 29.01 9.63
CA VAL A 652 -44.91 27.92 8.59
C VAL A 652 -43.91 26.87 9.18
N PRO A 653 -44.00 25.55 8.89
CA PRO A 653 -43.79 24.48 9.87
C PRO A 653 -42.36 23.92 9.96
N GLU A 654 -41.89 23.63 11.17
CA GLU A 654 -40.64 22.91 11.45
C GLU A 654 -40.90 21.45 11.85
N ASN A 655 -40.01 20.59 11.35
CA ASN A 655 -39.92 19.15 11.56
C ASN A 655 -39.73 18.78 13.04
N SER A 656 -40.77 18.21 13.65
CA SER A 656 -40.68 17.55 14.95
C SER A 656 -40.44 16.05 14.79
N LEU A 657 -39.17 15.60 14.78
CA LEU A 657 -38.82 14.18 15.00
C LEU A 657 -37.79 13.95 16.11
N TYR A 658 -37.42 14.99 16.87
CA TYR A 658 -36.64 14.85 18.10
C TYR A 658 -37.37 15.52 19.25
N LYS A 659 -38.25 14.78 19.91
CA LYS A 659 -38.72 15.14 21.26
C LYS A 659 -38.98 13.86 22.05
N ALA A 660 -37.94 13.39 22.73
CA ALA A 660 -38.11 12.44 23.82
C ALA A 660 -38.93 13.12 24.91
N VAL A 661 -40.16 12.65 25.09
CA VAL A 661 -41.03 13.05 26.19
C VAL A 661 -40.44 12.48 27.47
N ILE A 662 -39.84 13.33 28.30
CA ILE A 662 -39.54 12.98 29.70
C ILE A 662 -40.88 13.04 30.44
N LEU A 663 -41.51 11.88 30.60
CA LEU A 663 -42.65 11.69 31.51
C LEU A 663 -42.09 11.53 32.93
N GLY A 664 -42.62 12.30 33.88
CA GLY A 664 -42.14 12.32 35.27
C GLY A 664 -42.18 10.95 35.97
N TYR A 665 -41.13 10.67 36.73
CA TYR A 665 -41.00 9.50 37.58
C TYR A 665 -41.99 9.53 38.76
N PRO A 666 -42.65 8.42 39.12
CA PRO A 666 -42.96 8.15 40.51
C PRO A 666 -41.68 7.68 41.20
N ALA A 667 -41.30 8.34 42.29
CA ALA A 667 -40.23 7.89 43.16
C ALA A 667 -40.60 6.51 43.75
N ILE A 668 -39.82 5.48 43.43
CA ILE A 668 -39.82 4.21 44.14
C ILE A 668 -38.62 4.21 45.07
N ASP A 669 -38.93 4.25 46.36
CA ASP A 669 -38.01 4.09 47.47
C ASP A 669 -37.27 2.75 47.34
N LYS A 670 -35.95 2.76 47.11
CA LYS A 670 -35.12 1.55 47.17
C LYS A 670 -34.83 1.22 48.64
N GLY A 671 -35.81 0.60 49.29
CA GLY A 671 -35.55 -0.22 50.46
C GLY A 671 -34.60 -1.36 50.09
N LYS A 672 -33.47 -1.47 50.79
CA LYS A 672 -32.54 -2.60 50.69
C LYS A 672 -33.29 -3.90 51.03
N HIS A 673 -33.65 -4.66 50.02
CA HIS A 673 -33.92 -6.09 50.12
C HIS A 673 -32.84 -6.82 49.34
N GLU A 674 -31.85 -7.37 50.04
CA GLU A 674 -31.02 -8.46 49.55
C GLU A 674 -31.92 -9.71 49.49
N ASP A 675 -32.75 -9.81 48.46
CA ASP A 675 -33.34 -11.10 48.13
C ASP A 675 -32.28 -11.89 47.38
N MET A 676 -31.48 -12.66 48.14
CA MET A 676 -30.76 -13.81 47.60
C MET A 676 -31.80 -14.72 46.93
N VAL A 677 -31.96 -14.58 45.61
CA VAL A 677 -32.75 -15.51 44.81
C VAL A 677 -31.99 -16.83 44.78
N PHE A 678 -32.30 -17.72 45.72
CA PHE A 678 -31.93 -19.13 45.65
C PHE A 678 -32.58 -19.70 44.38
N ILE A 679 -31.78 -19.89 43.32
CA ILE A 679 -32.21 -20.66 42.15
C ILE A 679 -32.21 -22.13 42.61
N PRO A 680 -33.35 -22.84 42.61
CA PRO A 680 -33.34 -24.25 42.92
C PRO A 680 -32.53 -24.99 41.85
N LEU A 681 -31.54 -25.79 42.27
CA LEU A 681 -30.89 -26.76 41.39
C LEU A 681 -31.98 -27.67 40.81
N LYS A 682 -32.37 -27.44 39.55
CA LYS A 682 -33.22 -28.37 38.82
C LYS A 682 -32.36 -29.54 38.37
N GLU A 683 -32.67 -30.74 38.84
CA GLU A 683 -32.00 -31.96 38.40
C GLU A 683 -32.39 -32.27 36.94
N PHE A 684 -31.39 -32.51 36.10
CA PHE A 684 -31.58 -32.89 34.70
C PHE A 684 -32.14 -34.31 34.59
N SER A 685 -32.92 -34.57 33.54
CA SER A 685 -33.45 -35.92 33.29
C SER A 685 -32.37 -36.87 32.76
N CYS A 686 -31.33 -36.34 32.10
CA CYS A 686 -30.17 -37.09 31.64
C CYS A 686 -28.88 -36.55 32.31
N PRO A 687 -27.97 -37.40 32.82
CA PRO A 687 -26.72 -36.95 33.45
C PRO A 687 -25.78 -36.23 32.48
N HIS A 688 -25.86 -36.55 31.18
CA HIS A 688 -25.05 -35.91 30.13
C HIS A 688 -25.57 -34.52 29.72
N SER A 689 -26.81 -34.15 30.10
CA SER A 689 -27.38 -32.81 29.83
C SER A 689 -26.58 -31.68 30.48
N HIS A 690 -25.86 -31.97 31.58
CA HIS A 690 -25.00 -30.98 32.24
C HIS A 690 -23.87 -30.47 31.31
N LEU A 691 -23.40 -31.29 30.36
CA LEU A 691 -22.35 -30.91 29.39
C LEU A 691 -22.83 -29.89 28.34
N LEU A 692 -24.14 -29.73 28.17
CA LEU A 692 -24.75 -28.79 27.25
C LEU A 692 -25.55 -27.70 27.98
N SER A 693 -25.41 -27.61 29.30
CA SER A 693 -26.09 -26.61 30.12
C SER A 693 -25.56 -25.20 29.86
N LEU A 694 -26.48 -24.23 29.86
CA LEU A 694 -26.13 -22.81 29.79
C LEU A 694 -25.50 -22.36 31.12
N PRO A 695 -24.61 -21.34 31.13
CA PRO A 695 -24.13 -20.73 32.37
C PRO A 695 -25.29 -20.36 33.29
N GLU A 696 -25.16 -20.63 34.59
CA GLU A 696 -26.23 -20.38 35.58
C GLU A 696 -26.67 -18.90 35.57
N GLU A 697 -25.72 -18.00 35.39
CA GLU A 697 -25.97 -16.56 35.24
C GLU A 697 -26.96 -16.26 34.12
N TRP A 698 -26.97 -17.03 33.03
CA TRP A 698 -27.84 -16.83 31.86
C TRP A 698 -29.25 -17.40 32.05
N THR A 699 -29.53 -18.04 33.18
CA THR A 699 -30.83 -18.64 33.50
C THR A 699 -31.71 -17.78 34.42
N SER A 700 -31.22 -16.59 34.82
CA SER A 700 -32.00 -15.67 35.67
C SER A 700 -33.25 -15.13 34.96
N ASN A 701 -34.37 -15.08 35.69
CA ASN A 701 -35.67 -14.64 35.17
C ASN A 701 -35.75 -13.11 35.15
N CYS A 702 -35.86 -12.51 33.95
CA CYS A 702 -36.05 -11.07 33.78
C CYS A 702 -37.35 -10.68 33.05
N LEU A 703 -38.12 -11.66 32.55
CA LEU A 703 -39.39 -11.46 31.85
C LEU A 703 -40.58 -11.99 32.67
N PRO A 704 -41.77 -11.37 32.57
CA PRO A 704 -42.99 -11.90 33.19
C PRO A 704 -43.32 -13.31 32.66
N ASN A 705 -43.59 -14.24 33.58
CA ASN A 705 -43.92 -15.65 33.26
C ASN A 705 -45.12 -15.81 32.29
N SER A 706 -46.04 -14.84 32.26
CA SER A 706 -47.17 -14.83 31.33
C SER A 706 -46.73 -14.63 29.87
N LYS A 707 -45.84 -13.66 29.60
CA LYS A 707 -45.29 -13.40 28.25
C LYS A 707 -44.42 -14.55 27.76
N MET A 708 -43.68 -15.18 28.68
CA MET A 708 -42.81 -16.30 28.35
C MET A 708 -43.58 -17.56 27.93
N ARG A 709 -44.75 -17.84 28.55
CA ARG A 709 -45.64 -18.94 28.14
C ARG A 709 -46.33 -18.70 26.80
N GLU A 710 -46.66 -17.45 26.48
CA GLU A 710 -47.26 -17.09 25.20
C GLU A 710 -46.28 -17.35 24.05
N MET A 711 -45.02 -16.98 24.25
CA MET A 711 -43.98 -16.97 23.21
C MET A 711 -43.16 -18.26 23.16
N SER A 712 -43.28 -19.18 24.12
CA SER A 712 -42.67 -20.53 24.02
C SER A 712 -43.16 -21.30 22.79
N SER A 713 -44.30 -20.89 22.19
CA SER A 713 -44.80 -21.39 20.92
C SER A 713 -43.92 -21.02 19.70
N LEU A 714 -43.10 -19.97 19.79
CA LEU A 714 -42.18 -19.54 18.73
C LEU A 714 -40.88 -20.36 18.69
N PHE A 715 -40.61 -21.15 19.73
CA PHE A 715 -39.39 -21.93 19.81
C PHE A 715 -39.44 -23.13 18.84
N PRO A 716 -38.48 -23.25 17.90
CA PRO A 716 -38.50 -24.31 16.90
C PRO A 716 -37.94 -25.61 17.49
N GLU A 717 -38.81 -26.42 18.11
CA GLU A 717 -38.45 -27.69 18.74
C GLU A 717 -37.73 -28.65 17.78
N ASP A 718 -38.29 -28.84 16.58
CA ASP A 718 -37.76 -29.77 15.59
C ASP A 718 -36.36 -29.37 15.13
N TRP A 719 -36.10 -28.06 15.06
CA TRP A 719 -34.78 -27.51 14.77
C TRP A 719 -33.79 -27.72 15.92
N TYR A 720 -34.21 -27.47 17.16
CA TYR A 720 -33.38 -27.73 18.35
C TYR A 720 -32.92 -29.19 18.41
N GLN A 721 -33.86 -30.13 18.20
CA GLN A 721 -33.53 -31.56 18.16
C GLN A 721 -32.61 -31.91 16.99
N PHE A 722 -32.82 -31.30 15.82
CA PHE A 722 -31.94 -31.48 14.66
C PHE A 722 -30.51 -31.00 14.94
N VAL A 723 -30.33 -29.80 15.50
CA VAL A 723 -29.01 -29.23 15.82
C VAL A 723 -28.28 -30.08 16.85
N LEU A 724 -28.98 -30.57 17.88
CA LEU A 724 -28.37 -31.48 18.87
C LEU A 724 -27.80 -32.73 18.19
N ARG A 725 -28.54 -33.35 17.26
CA ARG A 725 -28.11 -34.55 16.53
C ARG A 725 -26.86 -34.33 15.66
N GLN A 726 -26.53 -33.09 15.31
CA GLN A 726 -25.35 -32.76 14.51
C GLN A 726 -24.07 -32.50 15.34
N LEU A 727 -24.13 -32.51 16.68
CA LEU A 727 -22.98 -32.21 17.52
C LEU A 727 -21.93 -33.35 17.52
N GLU A 728 -20.67 -32.99 17.26
CA GLU A 728 -19.53 -33.93 17.21
C GLU A 728 -18.95 -34.31 18.59
N CYS A 729 -19.47 -33.81 19.72
CA CYS A 729 -18.82 -33.94 21.03
C CYS A 729 -18.71 -35.37 21.60
N PHE A 730 -19.44 -36.36 21.09
CA PHE A 730 -19.55 -37.69 21.73
C PHE A 730 -18.79 -38.81 21.00
N HIS A 731 -17.65 -38.53 20.36
CA HIS A 731 -16.92 -39.51 19.52
C HIS A 731 -16.13 -40.61 20.25
N SER A 732 -16.17 -40.73 21.60
CA SER A 732 -15.30 -41.69 22.30
C SER A 732 -15.96 -42.90 22.97
N GLU A 733 -17.28 -43.12 22.89
CA GLU A 733 -17.91 -44.31 23.50
C GLU A 733 -18.94 -44.96 22.56
N GLU A 734 -18.92 -46.29 22.47
CA GLU A 734 -19.62 -47.14 21.48
C GLU A 734 -21.18 -47.08 21.49
N ASN A 735 -21.81 -46.07 22.11
CA ASN A 735 -23.28 -45.91 22.22
C ASN A 735 -23.78 -44.47 21.96
N VAL A 736 -23.25 -43.80 20.93
CA VAL A 736 -23.52 -42.38 20.61
C VAL A 736 -24.99 -42.01 20.27
N PRO A 737 -25.77 -42.79 19.48
CA PRO A 737 -27.09 -42.33 19.05
C PRO A 737 -28.14 -42.32 20.17
N ASN A 738 -28.03 -43.20 21.17
CA ASN A 738 -28.99 -43.28 22.27
C ASN A 738 -28.85 -42.11 23.26
N VAL A 739 -27.63 -41.65 23.55
CA VAL A 739 -27.38 -40.57 24.52
C VAL A 739 -27.90 -39.22 24.01
N LEU A 740 -27.70 -38.94 22.72
CA LEU A 740 -28.22 -37.72 22.08
C LEU A 740 -29.74 -37.69 22.02
N GLU A 741 -30.39 -38.85 21.81
CA GLU A 741 -31.85 -38.95 21.92
C GLU A 741 -32.37 -38.74 23.35
N GLU A 742 -31.63 -39.17 24.37
CA GLU A 742 -31.99 -38.93 25.77
C GLU A 742 -31.83 -37.46 26.17
N ILE A 743 -30.76 -36.79 25.73
CA ILE A 743 -30.55 -35.35 25.94
C ILE A 743 -31.63 -34.53 25.24
N ALA A 744 -32.00 -34.89 24.00
CA ALA A 744 -33.05 -34.21 23.25
C ALA A 744 -34.44 -34.31 23.93
N LYS A 745 -34.66 -35.35 24.75
CA LYS A 745 -35.90 -35.56 25.52
C LYS A 745 -35.89 -34.84 26.88
N ASP A 746 -34.77 -34.27 27.31
CA ASP A 746 -34.65 -33.58 28.60
C ASP A 746 -35.40 -32.24 28.60
N ARG A 747 -36.51 -32.21 29.34
CA ARG A 747 -37.38 -31.03 29.43
C ARG A 747 -36.71 -29.87 30.15
N VAL A 748 -35.86 -30.15 31.14
CA VAL A 748 -35.22 -29.11 31.98
C VAL A 748 -34.19 -28.35 31.16
N LEU A 749 -33.35 -29.07 30.43
CA LEU A 749 -32.36 -28.47 29.55
C LEU A 749 -33.02 -27.60 28.48
N LYS A 750 -34.08 -28.13 27.87
CA LYS A 750 -34.85 -27.39 26.88
C LYS A 750 -35.47 -26.11 27.44
N ASP A 751 -36.08 -26.17 28.62
CA ASP A 751 -36.69 -24.99 29.26
C ASP A 751 -35.64 -23.88 29.48
N PHE A 752 -34.39 -24.23 29.78
CA PHE A 752 -33.30 -23.26 29.88
C PHE A 752 -32.95 -22.62 28.52
N TYR A 753 -32.89 -23.39 27.44
CA TYR A 753 -32.66 -22.84 26.10
C TYR A 753 -33.82 -21.96 25.63
N VAL A 754 -35.07 -22.38 25.87
CA VAL A 754 -36.27 -21.58 25.57
C VAL A 754 -36.19 -20.24 26.29
N HIS A 755 -35.85 -20.24 27.59
CA HIS A 755 -35.70 -19.02 28.38
C HIS A 755 -34.63 -18.09 27.83
N ALA A 756 -33.42 -18.60 27.62
CA ALA A 756 -32.28 -17.77 27.18
C ALA A 756 -32.50 -17.21 25.76
N VAL A 757 -32.96 -18.04 24.82
CA VAL A 757 -33.19 -17.64 23.42
C VAL A 757 -34.29 -16.58 23.34
N LEU A 758 -35.44 -16.80 23.99
CA LEU A 758 -36.54 -15.84 23.94
C LEU A 758 -36.19 -14.54 24.67
N THR A 759 -35.45 -14.60 25.77
CA THR A 759 -34.98 -13.39 26.47
C THR A 759 -34.01 -12.59 25.59
N CYS A 760 -33.12 -13.25 24.85
CA CYS A 760 -32.26 -12.59 23.86
C CYS A 760 -33.09 -11.98 22.72
N TYR A 761 -34.06 -12.72 22.17
CA TYR A 761 -34.96 -12.25 21.12
C TYR A 761 -35.71 -10.97 21.53
N PHE A 762 -36.27 -10.94 22.76
CA PHE A 762 -36.96 -9.76 23.29
C PHE A 762 -36.02 -8.56 23.48
N SER A 763 -34.78 -8.82 23.90
CA SER A 763 -33.78 -7.76 24.07
C SER A 763 -33.39 -7.12 22.73
N LEU A 764 -33.43 -7.88 21.63
CA LEU A 764 -33.10 -7.40 20.28
C LEU A 764 -34.26 -6.65 19.59
N PHE A 765 -35.52 -7.03 19.84
CA PHE A 765 -36.69 -6.42 19.18
C PHE A 765 -37.55 -5.50 20.06
N GLY A 766 -37.37 -5.54 21.37
CA GLY A 766 -38.21 -4.79 22.31
C GLY A 766 -39.49 -5.53 22.72
N VAL A 767 -40.33 -4.83 23.49
CA VAL A 767 -41.45 -5.40 24.26
C VAL A 767 -42.68 -5.73 23.39
N ASP A 768 -42.77 -5.11 22.20
CA ASP A 768 -43.88 -5.27 21.26
C ASP A 768 -43.39 -6.03 20.02
N ASN A 769 -44.11 -7.09 19.61
CA ASN A 769 -43.83 -7.91 18.42
C ASN A 769 -44.03 -7.14 17.08
N MET A 770 -43.88 -5.81 17.08
CA MET A 770 -43.95 -4.93 15.92
C MET A 770 -42.95 -5.35 14.85
N VAL A 771 -43.29 -5.14 13.58
CA VAL A 771 -42.37 -5.38 12.47
C VAL A 771 -41.20 -4.41 12.63
N PRO A 772 -39.94 -4.89 12.73
CA PRO A 772 -38.81 -4.01 12.93
C PRO A 772 -38.66 -3.09 11.72
N SER A 773 -38.44 -1.79 11.98
CA SER A 773 -38.10 -0.88 10.89
C SER A 773 -36.68 -1.15 10.39
N PRO A 774 -36.36 -0.81 9.13
CA PRO A 774 -34.99 -0.92 8.59
C PRO A 774 -33.94 -0.22 9.47
N GLY A 775 -34.27 0.96 10.00
CA GLY A 775 -33.41 1.69 10.95
C GLY A 775 -33.26 0.98 12.29
N HIS A 776 -34.26 0.20 12.72
CA HIS A 776 -34.13 -0.67 13.89
C HIS A 776 -33.10 -1.78 13.65
N ILE A 777 -33.14 -2.41 12.48
CA ILE A 777 -32.18 -3.46 12.08
C ILE A 777 -30.75 -2.92 12.06
N LEU A 778 -30.53 -1.74 11.45
CA LEU A 778 -29.21 -1.11 11.41
C LEU A 778 -28.66 -0.81 12.82
N ARG A 779 -29.49 -0.27 13.72
CA ARG A 779 -29.08 0.04 15.10
C ARG A 779 -28.68 -1.22 15.86
N VAL A 780 -29.51 -2.26 15.81
CA VAL A 780 -29.21 -3.53 16.50
C VAL A 780 -27.99 -4.20 15.88
N TYR A 781 -27.84 -4.19 14.54
CA TYR A 781 -26.65 -4.69 13.84
C TYR A 781 -25.36 -4.00 14.33
N SER A 782 -25.47 -2.69 14.60
CA SER A 782 -24.38 -1.85 15.11
C SER A 782 -24.12 -2.03 16.62
N GLY A 783 -24.93 -2.85 17.31
CA GLY A 783 -24.81 -3.11 18.74
C GLY A 783 -25.65 -2.19 19.63
N VAL A 784 -26.44 -1.28 19.05
CA VAL A 784 -27.35 -0.39 19.79
C VAL A 784 -28.71 -1.06 19.94
N LEU A 785 -29.01 -1.55 21.16
CA LEU A 785 -30.25 -2.23 21.47
C LEU A 785 -31.39 -1.25 21.81
N PRO A 786 -32.66 -1.59 21.51
CA PRO A 786 -33.81 -0.83 21.98
C PRO A 786 -34.00 -0.98 23.49
N TRP A 787 -34.66 0.01 24.11
CA TRP A 787 -35.09 -0.13 25.49
C TRP A 787 -36.06 -1.30 25.66
N SER A 788 -35.76 -2.20 26.59
CA SER A 788 -36.60 -3.34 26.96
C SER A 788 -36.36 -3.73 28.42
N LEU A 789 -37.31 -4.44 29.03
CA LEU A 789 -37.19 -4.96 30.40
C LEU A 789 -36.01 -5.93 30.58
N SER A 790 -35.52 -6.53 29.50
CA SER A 790 -34.40 -7.48 29.48
C SER A 790 -33.10 -6.88 28.94
N LEU A 791 -33.08 -5.58 28.62
CA LEU A 791 -31.90 -4.89 28.09
C LEU A 791 -30.74 -4.93 29.09
N ASP A 792 -30.99 -4.49 30.34
CA ASP A 792 -29.97 -4.43 31.38
C ASP A 792 -29.38 -5.82 31.63
N TRP A 793 -30.23 -6.84 31.67
CA TRP A 793 -29.83 -8.24 31.83
C TRP A 793 -28.90 -8.76 30.73
N LEU A 794 -29.14 -8.39 29.46
CA LEU A 794 -28.28 -8.81 28.36
C LEU A 794 -26.97 -8.01 28.36
N THR A 795 -27.05 -6.71 28.68
CA THR A 795 -25.90 -5.79 28.67
C THR A 795 -24.91 -6.09 29.80
N GLU A 796 -25.39 -6.54 30.96
CA GLU A 796 -24.57 -7.05 32.07
C GLU A 796 -23.79 -8.34 31.71
N LYS A 797 -24.15 -9.02 30.62
CA LYS A 797 -23.56 -10.29 30.18
C LYS A 797 -22.84 -10.15 28.84
N PRO A 798 -21.57 -9.69 28.84
CA PRO A 798 -20.87 -9.35 27.61
C PRO A 798 -20.72 -10.53 26.64
N GLU A 799 -20.49 -11.75 27.14
CA GLU A 799 -20.38 -12.95 26.30
C GLU A 799 -21.71 -13.29 25.60
N LEU A 800 -22.82 -13.30 26.35
CA LEU A 800 -24.15 -13.58 25.79
C LEU A 800 -24.58 -12.49 24.81
N PHE A 801 -24.31 -11.22 25.14
CA PHE A 801 -24.57 -10.10 24.25
C PHE A 801 -23.83 -10.24 22.91
N GLN A 802 -22.55 -10.61 22.92
CA GLN A 802 -21.78 -10.83 21.69
C GLN A 802 -22.33 -12.02 20.87
N LEU A 803 -22.79 -13.10 21.52
CA LEU A 803 -23.43 -14.24 20.84
C LEU A 803 -24.80 -13.86 20.25
N ALA A 804 -25.61 -13.09 20.98
CA ALA A 804 -26.91 -12.61 20.51
C ALA A 804 -26.75 -11.65 19.32
N LEU A 805 -25.76 -10.73 19.39
CA LEU A 805 -25.42 -9.83 18.29
C LEU A 805 -24.92 -10.59 17.07
N LYS A 806 -24.07 -11.61 17.27
CA LYS A 806 -23.61 -12.51 16.20
C LYS A 806 -24.77 -13.25 15.54
N ALA A 807 -25.72 -13.76 16.34
CA ALA A 807 -26.93 -14.41 15.83
C ALA A 807 -27.74 -13.45 14.95
N PHE A 808 -27.97 -12.22 15.43
CA PHE A 808 -28.66 -11.18 14.67
C PHE A 808 -27.98 -10.88 13.33
N ARG A 809 -26.65 -10.73 13.34
CA ARG A 809 -25.84 -10.51 12.14
C ARG A 809 -25.93 -11.67 11.14
N TYR A 810 -25.91 -12.92 11.62
CA TYR A 810 -26.06 -14.11 10.78
C TYR A 810 -27.46 -14.19 10.17
N THR A 811 -28.51 -13.92 10.94
CA THR A 811 -29.89 -13.89 10.44
C THR A 811 -30.07 -12.80 9.37
N LEU A 812 -29.41 -11.65 9.52
CA LEU A 812 -29.47 -10.60 8.49
C LEU A 812 -28.82 -11.05 7.18
N LYS A 813 -27.64 -11.66 7.28
CA LYS A 813 -26.97 -12.22 6.10
C LYS A 813 -27.82 -13.32 5.44
N LEU A 814 -28.44 -14.18 6.25
CA LEU A 814 -29.34 -15.24 5.78
C LEU A 814 -30.55 -14.69 5.03
N MET A 815 -31.16 -13.61 5.54
CA MET A 815 -32.29 -12.94 4.86
C MET A 815 -31.88 -12.39 3.49
N ILE A 816 -30.69 -11.78 3.40
CA ILE A 816 -30.15 -11.26 2.13
C ILE A 816 -29.86 -12.41 1.16
N ASP A 817 -29.28 -13.51 1.66
CA ASP A 817 -28.96 -14.68 0.84
C ASP A 817 -30.23 -15.37 0.34
N LYS A 818 -31.26 -15.52 1.17
CA LYS A 818 -32.57 -16.04 0.75
C LYS A 818 -33.21 -15.19 -0.34
N ALA A 819 -33.13 -13.87 -0.21
CA ALA A 819 -33.64 -12.94 -1.21
C ALA A 819 -32.87 -13.03 -2.54
N SER A 820 -31.58 -13.37 -2.49
CA SER A 820 -30.69 -13.39 -3.67
C SER A 820 -30.59 -14.75 -4.35
N LEU A 821 -30.53 -15.84 -3.57
CA LEU A 821 -30.29 -17.22 -4.02
C LEU A 821 -31.56 -18.07 -4.04
N GLY A 822 -32.64 -17.63 -3.38
CA GLY A 822 -33.89 -18.37 -3.22
C GLY A 822 -34.12 -18.88 -1.79
N PRO A 823 -35.34 -19.35 -1.49
CA PRO A 823 -35.69 -19.85 -0.16
C PRO A 823 -34.91 -21.14 0.17
N ILE A 824 -34.65 -21.36 1.46
CA ILE A 824 -34.02 -22.57 1.97
C ILE A 824 -35.05 -23.71 2.01
N GLU A 825 -34.70 -24.85 1.42
CA GLU A 825 -35.61 -25.98 1.25
C GLU A 825 -35.68 -26.88 2.50
N ASP A 826 -34.55 -27.08 3.20
CA ASP A 826 -34.48 -27.99 4.35
C ASP A 826 -33.59 -27.53 5.53
N PHE A 827 -33.66 -28.26 6.65
CA PHE A 827 -32.85 -28.00 7.85
C PHE A 827 -31.35 -28.24 7.61
N LYS A 828 -31.00 -29.13 6.69
CA LYS A 828 -29.60 -29.47 6.41
C LYS A 828 -28.91 -28.33 5.67
N GLU A 829 -29.60 -27.71 4.71
CA GLU A 829 -29.18 -26.53 3.97
C GLU A 829 -29.01 -25.35 4.93
N LEU A 830 -29.99 -25.10 5.83
CA LEU A 830 -29.86 -24.06 6.86
C LEU A 830 -28.61 -24.26 7.74
N ALA A 831 -28.39 -25.48 8.23
CA ALA A 831 -27.19 -25.79 9.02
C ALA A 831 -25.90 -25.58 8.21
N GLY A 832 -25.89 -26.01 6.94
CA GLY A 832 -24.78 -25.80 6.02
C GLY A 832 -24.44 -24.33 5.82
N CYS A 833 -25.43 -23.46 5.61
CA CYS A 833 -25.24 -22.02 5.50
C CYS A 833 -24.62 -21.42 6.78
N LEU A 834 -25.13 -21.81 7.96
CA LEU A 834 -24.61 -21.30 9.24
C LEU A 834 -23.18 -21.81 9.53
N GLU A 835 -22.86 -23.03 9.13
CA GLU A 835 -21.50 -23.56 9.20
C GLU A 835 -20.55 -22.82 8.27
N GLU A 836 -20.98 -22.48 7.05
CA GLU A 836 -20.23 -21.65 6.13
C GLU A 836 -19.97 -20.26 6.73
N TYR A 837 -20.99 -19.62 7.31
CA TYR A 837 -20.81 -18.31 7.95
C TYR A 837 -19.78 -18.35 9.09
N GLU A 838 -19.80 -19.41 9.90
CA GLU A 838 -18.82 -19.59 10.97
C GLU A 838 -17.39 -19.75 10.45
N ARG A 839 -17.21 -20.58 9.41
CA ARG A 839 -15.89 -20.94 8.88
C ARG A 839 -15.31 -19.84 7.99
N ASP A 840 -16.07 -19.37 7.02
CA ASP A 840 -15.58 -18.62 5.86
C ASP A 840 -15.93 -17.12 5.89
N TRP A 841 -16.94 -16.70 6.68
CA TRP A 841 -17.42 -15.30 6.72
C TRP A 841 -17.07 -14.53 7.99
N HIS A 842 -16.64 -13.28 7.87
CA HIS A 842 -16.69 -12.32 8.98
C HIS A 842 -17.84 -11.34 8.77
N ILE A 843 -18.81 -11.33 9.67
CA ILE A 843 -19.98 -10.45 9.57
C ILE A 843 -19.93 -9.44 10.72
N GLY A 844 -19.78 -8.15 10.38
CA GLY A 844 -19.64 -7.09 11.36
C GLY A 844 -19.49 -5.70 10.76
N LEU A 845 -19.17 -4.72 11.60
CA LEU A 845 -18.98 -3.34 11.15
C LEU A 845 -17.57 -3.17 10.58
N VAL A 846 -17.43 -2.35 9.52
CA VAL A 846 -16.12 -1.99 8.96
C VAL A 846 -15.24 -1.27 10.00
N SER A 847 -15.86 -0.55 10.93
CA SER A 847 -15.18 0.16 12.03
C SER A 847 -14.66 -0.76 13.14
N ASP A 848 -15.10 -2.03 13.20
CA ASP A 848 -14.71 -2.96 14.25
C ASP A 848 -13.21 -3.35 14.12
N GLU A 849 -12.47 -3.43 15.21
CA GLU A 849 -11.08 -3.95 15.19
C GLU A 849 -11.04 -5.42 14.70
N LYS A 850 -12.07 -6.21 15.02
CA LYS A 850 -12.21 -7.60 14.53
C LYS A 850 -12.35 -7.67 13.00
N TRP A 851 -12.86 -6.62 12.35
CA TRP A 851 -12.91 -6.54 10.89
C TRP A 851 -11.50 -6.39 10.32
N LYS A 852 -10.70 -5.48 10.90
CA LYS A 852 -9.30 -5.30 10.51
C LYS A 852 -8.49 -6.57 10.70
N GLU A 853 -8.68 -7.26 11.82
CA GLU A 853 -8.06 -8.57 12.08
C GLU A 853 -8.47 -9.61 11.03
N ALA A 854 -9.76 -9.69 10.68
CA ALA A 854 -10.25 -10.64 9.67
C ALA A 854 -9.67 -10.38 8.27
N VAL A 855 -9.51 -9.09 7.89
CA VAL A 855 -8.85 -8.70 6.64
C VAL A 855 -7.38 -9.14 6.65
N LEU A 856 -6.64 -8.87 7.72
CA LEU A 856 -5.23 -9.25 7.84
C LEU A 856 -5.02 -10.77 7.93
N GLN A 857 -6.00 -11.51 8.45
CA GLN A 857 -6.03 -12.97 8.47
C GLN A 857 -6.47 -13.59 7.14
N GLU A 858 -6.76 -12.78 6.11
CA GLU A 858 -7.19 -13.24 4.79
C GLU A 858 -8.43 -14.14 4.85
N LYS A 859 -9.43 -13.78 5.68
CA LYS A 859 -10.71 -14.51 5.73
C LYS A 859 -11.40 -14.47 4.36
N PRO A 860 -11.95 -15.58 3.82
CA PRO A 860 -12.46 -15.63 2.45
C PRO A 860 -13.52 -14.57 2.12
N TYR A 861 -14.47 -14.37 3.04
CA TYR A 861 -15.58 -13.43 2.84
C TYR A 861 -15.77 -12.52 4.04
N LEU A 862 -16.12 -11.26 3.79
CA LEU A 862 -16.56 -10.33 4.82
C LEU A 862 -17.86 -9.63 4.39
N PHE A 863 -18.75 -9.38 5.34
CA PHE A 863 -20.02 -8.69 5.08
C PHE A 863 -20.28 -7.61 6.12
N SER A 864 -20.61 -6.39 5.65
CA SER A 864 -21.02 -5.27 6.48
C SER A 864 -22.31 -4.63 5.97
N LEU A 865 -23.18 -4.23 6.90
CA LEU A 865 -24.37 -3.41 6.61
C LEU A 865 -24.02 -1.94 6.81
N GLY A 866 -24.37 -1.10 5.83
CA GLY A 866 -24.23 0.35 5.87
C GLY A 866 -25.55 1.07 5.56
N TYR A 867 -25.52 2.39 5.72
CA TYR A 867 -26.60 3.29 5.35
C TYR A 867 -26.01 4.53 4.70
N ASP A 868 -26.55 4.89 3.54
CA ASP A 868 -26.21 6.09 2.79
C ASP A 868 -27.30 7.14 3.07
N PRO A 869 -27.03 8.17 3.90
CA PRO A 869 -27.99 9.21 4.23
C PRO A 869 -28.36 10.11 3.04
N ASN A 870 -27.48 10.26 2.05
CA ASN A 870 -27.75 11.09 0.88
C ASN A 870 -28.78 10.46 -0.04
N MET A 871 -28.57 9.18 -0.36
CA MET A 871 -29.51 8.41 -1.17
C MET A 871 -30.68 7.91 -0.33
N GLY A 872 -30.57 7.95 1.01
CA GLY A 872 -31.56 7.42 1.95
C GLY A 872 -31.71 5.91 1.87
N VAL A 873 -30.69 5.18 1.43
CA VAL A 873 -30.74 3.72 1.17
C VAL A 873 -29.82 2.91 2.08
N TYR A 874 -30.25 1.70 2.41
CA TYR A 874 -29.40 0.72 3.10
C TYR A 874 -28.52 -0.02 2.10
N THR A 875 -27.26 -0.22 2.45
CA THR A 875 -26.26 -0.84 1.58
C THR A 875 -25.64 -2.07 2.22
N GLY A 876 -25.37 -3.10 1.42
CA GLY A 876 -24.62 -4.27 1.80
C GLY A 876 -23.24 -4.23 1.14
N ARG A 877 -22.17 -4.31 1.93
CA ARG A 877 -20.79 -4.39 1.45
C ARG A 877 -20.27 -5.81 1.64
N VAL A 878 -19.95 -6.50 0.54
CA VAL A 878 -19.34 -7.83 0.55
C VAL A 878 -17.91 -7.72 0.03
N LEU A 879 -16.96 -8.23 0.82
CA LEU A 879 -15.57 -8.41 0.39
C LEU A 879 -15.30 -9.88 0.10
N THR A 880 -14.76 -10.18 -1.07
CA THR A 880 -14.40 -11.55 -1.47
C THR A 880 -12.92 -11.65 -1.79
N LEU A 881 -12.20 -12.54 -1.09
CA LEU A 881 -10.79 -12.76 -1.32
C LEU A 881 -10.56 -13.68 -2.52
N GLN A 882 -9.88 -13.19 -3.55
CA GLN A 882 -9.62 -13.95 -4.77
C GLN A 882 -8.34 -13.46 -5.47
N GLU A 883 -7.84 -14.24 -6.44
CA GLU A 883 -6.73 -13.81 -7.29
C GLU A 883 -7.24 -12.84 -8.36
N LEU A 884 -6.77 -11.59 -8.29
CA LEU A 884 -7.20 -10.50 -9.16
C LEU A 884 -6.00 -9.85 -9.84
N LEU A 885 -6.28 -9.18 -10.95
CA LEU A 885 -5.26 -8.65 -11.84
C LEU A 885 -5.10 -7.14 -11.59
N ILE A 886 -3.93 -6.74 -11.12
CA ILE A 886 -3.54 -5.34 -10.95
C ILE A 886 -2.84 -4.90 -12.22
N GLN A 887 -3.40 -3.89 -12.90
CA GLN A 887 -2.80 -3.29 -14.09
C GLN A 887 -1.73 -2.29 -13.63
N VAL A 888 -0.53 -2.34 -14.24
CA VAL A 888 0.60 -1.49 -13.86
C VAL A 888 1.17 -0.75 -15.06
N GLY A 889 1.32 0.57 -14.91
CA GLY A 889 1.98 1.45 -15.87
C GLY A 889 3.13 2.23 -15.24
N LYS A 890 4.09 2.63 -16.07
CA LYS A 890 5.22 3.49 -15.70
C LYS A 890 4.85 4.95 -15.97
N LEU A 891 5.11 5.82 -14.99
CA LEU A 891 4.91 7.26 -15.12
C LEU A 891 6.17 7.93 -15.65
N ASN A 892 6.01 9.04 -16.38
CA ASN A 892 7.12 9.93 -16.69
C ASN A 892 7.65 10.53 -15.38
N ALA A 893 8.84 10.11 -14.98
CA ALA A 893 9.47 10.54 -13.72
C ALA A 893 9.64 12.05 -13.64
N GLU A 894 9.85 12.74 -14.77
CA GLU A 894 9.97 14.19 -14.77
C GLU A 894 8.63 14.89 -14.52
N ALA A 895 7.52 14.31 -14.98
CA ALA A 895 6.19 14.85 -14.67
C ALA A 895 5.92 14.83 -13.17
N VAL A 896 6.27 13.72 -12.51
CA VAL A 896 6.17 13.58 -11.05
C VAL A 896 7.08 14.59 -10.34
N ARG A 897 8.37 14.63 -10.72
CA ARG A 897 9.35 15.53 -10.10
C ARG A 897 8.99 17.00 -10.29
N GLY A 898 8.51 17.37 -11.48
CA GLY A 898 8.08 18.73 -11.82
C GLY A 898 6.85 19.17 -11.03
N GLN A 899 5.84 18.31 -10.92
CA GLN A 899 4.63 18.58 -10.14
C GLN A 899 4.91 18.67 -8.64
N TRP A 900 5.68 17.75 -8.07
CA TRP A 900 6.08 17.82 -6.66
C TRP A 900 6.96 19.05 -6.38
N ALA A 901 7.79 19.47 -7.33
CA ALA A 901 8.55 20.70 -7.21
C ALA A 901 7.63 21.94 -7.23
N ASN A 902 6.66 21.97 -8.14
CA ASN A 902 5.66 23.03 -8.20
C ASN A 902 4.82 23.09 -6.91
N LEU A 903 4.38 21.95 -6.39
CA LEU A 903 3.64 21.85 -5.12
C LEU A 903 4.45 22.42 -3.94
N SER A 904 5.72 22.02 -3.84
CA SER A 904 6.64 22.57 -2.83
C SER A 904 6.81 24.09 -2.99
N TRP A 905 6.88 24.56 -4.24
CA TRP A 905 7.08 25.98 -4.55
C TRP A 905 5.85 26.82 -4.21
N GLU A 906 4.65 26.36 -4.57
CA GLU A 906 3.38 27.00 -4.27
C GLU A 906 3.17 27.16 -2.76
N LEU A 907 3.44 26.10 -2.00
CA LEU A 907 3.23 26.08 -0.55
C LEU A 907 4.28 26.92 0.18
N LEU A 908 5.56 26.79 -0.16
CA LEU A 908 6.65 27.43 0.60
C LEU A 908 6.98 28.85 0.15
N TYR A 909 6.83 29.17 -1.14
CA TYR A 909 7.29 30.45 -1.71
C TYR A 909 6.15 31.35 -2.17
N ALA A 910 5.03 30.77 -2.64
CA ALA A 910 3.85 31.54 -2.98
C ALA A 910 2.86 31.71 -1.81
N THR A 911 3.14 31.07 -0.66
CA THR A 911 2.31 31.08 0.56
C THR A 911 0.82 30.90 0.23
N ASN A 912 0.53 29.93 -0.64
CA ASN A 912 -0.83 29.64 -1.05
C ASN A 912 -1.49 28.78 0.03
N ASP A 913 -2.26 29.42 0.91
CA ASP A 913 -2.97 28.77 2.03
C ASP A 913 -4.33 28.18 1.62
N ASP A 914 -4.64 28.15 0.32
CA ASP A 914 -5.90 27.61 -0.22
C ASP A 914 -5.78 26.08 -0.39
N GLU A 915 -6.30 25.34 0.60
CA GLU A 915 -6.31 23.87 0.62
C GLU A 915 -7.15 23.27 -0.52
N GLU A 916 -8.22 23.95 -0.97
CA GLU A 916 -9.09 23.47 -2.06
C GLU A 916 -8.42 23.56 -3.43
N ARG A 917 -7.47 24.48 -3.60
CA ARG A 917 -6.77 24.66 -4.90
C ARG A 917 -5.90 23.46 -5.28
N TYR A 918 -5.50 22.63 -4.31
CA TYR A 918 -4.75 21.42 -4.56
C TYR A 918 -5.60 20.29 -5.16
N SER A 919 -6.92 20.27 -4.90
CA SER A 919 -7.86 19.24 -5.38
C SER A 919 -8.68 19.65 -6.61
N ILE A 920 -8.85 20.94 -6.90
CA ILE A 920 -9.79 21.46 -7.94
C ILE A 920 -9.17 21.64 -9.35
N GLN A 921 -7.85 21.51 -9.51
CA GLN A 921 -7.19 21.64 -10.82
C GLN A 921 -6.99 20.27 -11.49
N ALA A 922 -8.08 19.60 -11.87
CA ALA A 922 -8.00 18.35 -12.60
C ALA A 922 -7.20 18.55 -13.90
N HIS A 923 -6.13 17.77 -14.05
CA HIS A 923 -5.36 17.77 -15.28
C HIS A 923 -5.18 16.31 -15.72
N PRO A 924 -6.21 15.68 -16.32
CA PRO A 924 -6.26 14.24 -16.55
C PRO A 924 -5.07 13.69 -17.33
N LEU A 925 -4.52 14.44 -18.29
CA LEU A 925 -3.34 14.02 -19.05
C LEU A 925 -2.03 14.00 -18.23
N LEU A 926 -1.98 14.74 -17.13
CA LEU A 926 -0.82 14.84 -16.25
C LEU A 926 -0.99 14.07 -14.94
N LEU A 927 -2.19 13.57 -14.64
CA LEU A 927 -2.53 12.89 -13.38
C LEU A 927 -2.09 13.71 -12.16
N ARG A 928 -2.39 15.01 -12.18
CA ARG A 928 -1.86 15.99 -11.22
C ARG A 928 -2.31 15.63 -9.81
N ASN A 929 -3.60 15.41 -9.60
CA ASN A 929 -4.16 15.17 -8.28
C ASN A 929 -3.67 13.84 -7.71
N LEU A 930 -3.67 12.77 -8.52
CA LEU A 930 -3.11 11.47 -8.10
C LEU A 930 -1.62 11.58 -7.72
N THR A 931 -0.86 12.37 -8.48
CA THR A 931 0.57 12.61 -8.20
C THR A 931 0.77 13.45 -6.94
N VAL A 932 -0.04 14.49 -6.73
CA VAL A 932 -0.01 15.34 -5.53
C VAL A 932 -0.33 14.49 -4.28
N GLN A 933 -1.36 13.67 -4.33
CA GLN A 933 -1.73 12.77 -3.25
C GLN A 933 -0.62 11.77 -2.91
N ALA A 934 0.12 11.27 -3.90
CA ALA A 934 1.23 10.35 -3.72
C ALA A 934 2.48 10.98 -3.07
N ALA A 935 2.58 12.32 -3.00
CA ALA A 935 3.69 13.01 -2.34
C ALA A 935 3.71 12.72 -0.84
N ASP A 936 4.88 12.82 -0.20
CA ASP A 936 4.95 12.65 1.26
C ASP A 936 4.34 13.86 1.99
N PRO A 937 3.66 13.65 3.14
CA PRO A 937 3.24 14.75 4.01
C PRO A 937 4.42 15.66 4.40
N PRO A 938 4.23 16.98 4.48
CA PRO A 938 2.96 17.72 4.44
C PRO A 938 2.47 18.09 3.03
N LEU A 939 3.16 17.66 1.97
CA LEU A 939 2.82 18.04 0.59
C LEU A 939 1.66 17.20 0.04
N GLY A 940 1.68 15.90 0.28
CA GLY A 940 0.62 14.96 -0.11
C GLY A 940 0.00 14.27 1.09
N TYR A 941 -0.95 13.39 0.81
CA TYR A 941 -1.77 12.70 1.81
C TYR A 941 -2.00 11.21 1.44
N PRO A 942 -0.93 10.41 1.25
CA PRO A 942 -1.08 8.99 0.98
C PRO A 942 -1.61 8.29 2.23
N ILE A 943 -2.63 7.43 2.08
CA ILE A 943 -3.25 6.73 3.21
C ILE A 943 -2.44 5.54 3.71
N TYR A 944 -1.45 5.12 2.93
CA TYR A 944 -0.51 4.07 3.26
C TYR A 944 0.86 4.41 2.67
N SER A 945 1.95 4.17 3.40
CA SER A 945 3.30 4.14 2.86
C SER A 945 4.11 3.04 3.52
N SER A 946 4.68 2.14 2.71
CA SER A 946 5.56 1.10 3.22
C SER A 946 6.92 1.69 3.61
N LYS A 947 7.54 1.10 4.63
CA LYS A 947 8.99 1.25 4.83
C LYS A 947 9.73 0.75 3.57
N PRO A 948 11.02 1.11 3.36
CA PRO A 948 11.79 0.61 2.23
C PRO A 948 11.77 -0.94 2.19
N LEU A 949 11.18 -1.50 1.12
CA LEU A 949 11.05 -2.95 0.92
C LEU A 949 12.15 -3.43 -0.02
N HIS A 950 13.02 -4.32 0.47
CA HIS A 950 14.04 -4.95 -0.35
C HIS A 950 13.48 -6.21 -1.04
N ILE A 951 13.54 -6.23 -2.37
CA ILE A 951 13.09 -7.31 -3.23
C ILE A 951 14.31 -7.98 -3.87
N HIS A 952 14.41 -9.31 -3.74
CA HIS A 952 15.44 -10.11 -4.38
C HIS A 952 15.04 -10.55 -5.79
N LEU A 953 15.88 -10.30 -6.78
CA LEU A 953 15.59 -10.53 -8.21
C LEU A 953 16.10 -11.89 -8.73
N TYR A 954 16.05 -12.94 -7.90
CA TYR A 954 16.61 -14.26 -8.19
C TYR A 954 15.80 -15.16 -9.12
#